data_AF-A0A2V7GQB4-F1
#
_entry.id   AF-A0A2V7GQB4-F1
#
_cell.length_a   1.000
_cell.length_b   1.000
_cell.length_c   1.000
_cell.angle_alpha   90.00
_cell.angle_beta   90.00
_cell.angle_gamma   90.00
#
_symmetry.space_group_name_H-M   'P 1'
#
loop_
_entity.id
_entity.type
_entity.pdbx_description
1 polymer ?
#
loop_
_entity_poly.entity_id
_entity_poly.type
_entity_poly.pdbx_seq_one_letter_code
_entity_poly.pdbx_strand_id
1 'polypeptide(L)'
;SEIAAIGADFQNRNEAKFNIAIPDGGYAIDSMYAAFFADMDVGDAGVNYSNVTLPFNMGFAYKADFLEPNWKFPTAIFGPPFVPSPGFIGVKYLRSPLDALGNPLGLTVFSNTLNQGTGYPDPVGVKQLFRYLSGTSAPALGDLPCNSPTPPSQSHYCFLSQQFADTRFFESSGPFQLNPGEAKTIVVAYIQAAPTPAVVPYIGGDFKPGLPATGAEIASDTTLVRPIERALGWVTQRDVNLDGVITQNEVTSVKRSLLDKALVAQAVFDNKFLLPFAPQSPRFFLVPGDNQVTIAWQKSGTEDPVTGGDPYFAIASNPASTLYDPNFRDFDVEGYRIYRGRTTGDLQLVAQFDYSGTQMVDFTGTFAYTTDLNGNGLSECAPELGVQADCPVTFPSAVGVAHNLVGDVIQIPAGGRVQLANGSILILQADTAVSGGGSGFPGLSDNGVSFAYVDRSVRNQFTYYYSVTAFDVNSVRSGPSSLESPRKTQTATPRAAGPNVTQTAVVSGVYGSDGVKLDPTATYPAIDTLTGTFAGNMPPAADGSLLLSSAVIEALAAGDVATVTLDSVSAGTVGGIGAAPNIYITMKSGPTVVHQVVPAPEPGFNAAATTTGTYSLNAAIVPYDSAEARLFGLAFSQDVRMPVTFGASVIAGSATSPGRGTIIGRYGVAGGAASRYLAHSRWFDQGGTEPADPTITSSPDSTHNSGGLKGVAKIWAPQAYRNGTPPGAGTGFPVNAFLRGFVYGNSTAWYPGDFLVTWNADSSITVFDSTNHVPVGLAANGGPGFGFVNIRAFTAAAIASADIDDGTGTSDVNILGYHHAFGLRSTCDQYWGIGCAQLEAKAQVEPVDFNSDGVADGQGIGLVINGEYFMMQLSGGNLPSPLAGTKWHLRAVTGTMTATCTPAVQAVMTDCSAYTFSGGPQPSLAPGLTYKITVSQKYAVNTAAGGDLSRVHTVPDPYYVTNALEATANTKVLKFVNLPSRAIVRIYSVSGVLVQVLTHNDQTGGGELTWNLRNRNNQFVASGVYFYHVETADGKSKVGRFTVVNFAP
;
A
#
# COMPACT_ATOMS: atom_id res chain seq x y z
N SER A 1 56.74 11.22 -1.37
CA SER A 1 55.88 12.20 -0.68
C SER A 1 56.75 13.09 0.20
N GLU A 2 56.28 14.28 0.58
CA GLU A 2 56.97 15.19 1.50
C GLU A 2 57.36 14.51 2.83
N ILE A 3 56.49 13.63 3.34
CA ILE A 3 56.73 12.81 4.53
C ILE A 3 57.94 11.88 4.38
N ALA A 4 58.14 11.26 3.22
CA ALA A 4 59.28 10.37 2.98
C ALA A 4 60.62 11.13 2.96
N ALA A 5 60.64 12.36 2.44
CA ALA A 5 61.82 13.21 2.43
C ALA A 5 62.18 13.70 3.85
N ILE A 6 61.17 14.06 4.66
CA ILE A 6 61.35 14.40 6.08
C ILE A 6 61.85 13.19 6.88
N GLY A 7 61.29 12.00 6.62
CA GLY A 7 61.73 10.75 7.25
C GLY A 7 63.20 10.42 6.94
N ALA A 8 63.61 10.53 5.68
CA ALA A 8 65.00 10.31 5.28
C ALA A 8 65.96 11.35 5.88
N ASP A 9 65.57 12.64 5.94
CA ASP A 9 66.37 13.69 6.59
C ASP A 9 66.49 13.45 8.10
N PHE A 10 65.41 13.05 8.77
CA PHE A 10 65.43 12.64 10.17
C PHE A 10 66.39 11.46 10.39
N GLN A 11 66.27 10.41 9.58
CA GLN A 11 67.12 9.22 9.67
C GLN A 11 68.60 9.60 9.51
N ASN A 12 68.95 10.27 8.39
CA ASN A 12 70.31 10.69 8.10
C ASN A 12 70.92 11.54 9.22
N ARG A 13 70.16 12.48 9.80
CA ARG A 13 70.64 13.34 10.89
C ARG A 13 70.87 12.56 12.18
N ASN A 14 69.99 11.61 12.52
CA ASN A 14 70.12 10.83 13.74
C ASN A 14 71.22 9.76 13.63
N GLU A 15 71.33 9.08 12.49
CA GLU A 15 72.42 8.16 12.21
C GLU A 15 73.79 8.85 12.29
N ALA A 16 73.92 10.03 11.66
CA ALA A 16 75.15 10.81 11.70
C ALA A 16 75.46 11.38 13.10
N LYS A 17 74.45 11.83 13.85
CA LYS A 17 74.65 12.44 15.18
C LYS A 17 74.97 11.42 16.27
N PHE A 18 74.34 10.24 16.22
CA PHE A 18 74.43 9.23 17.28
C PHE A 18 75.27 8.02 16.89
N ASN A 19 75.78 7.96 15.66
CA ASN A 19 76.56 6.83 15.13
C ASN A 19 75.80 5.50 15.25
N ILE A 20 74.53 5.52 14.85
CA ILE A 20 73.63 4.38 14.83
C ILE A 20 73.18 4.10 13.38
N ALA A 21 72.75 2.87 13.10
CA ALA A 21 72.10 2.52 11.84
C ALA A 21 70.61 2.28 12.13
N ILE A 22 69.76 3.17 11.63
CA ILE A 22 68.31 3.03 11.71
C ILE A 22 67.89 2.26 10.45
N PRO A 23 67.09 1.18 10.55
CA PRO A 23 66.61 0.49 9.35
C PRO A 23 65.80 1.44 8.47
N ASP A 24 66.05 1.44 7.17
CA ASP A 24 65.31 2.25 6.18
C ASP A 24 63.79 1.98 6.22
N GLY A 25 63.42 0.75 6.60
CA GLY A 25 62.04 0.35 6.81
C GLY A 25 61.44 0.82 8.14
N GLY A 26 62.23 1.28 9.12
CA GLY A 26 61.83 1.52 10.51
C GLY A 26 62.02 0.31 11.44
N TYR A 27 61.81 0.48 12.74
CA TYR A 27 61.85 -0.61 13.73
C TYR A 27 60.46 -1.19 13.97
N ALA A 28 60.36 -2.52 14.01
CA ALA A 28 59.17 -3.17 14.55
C ALA A 28 59.10 -2.97 16.07
N ILE A 29 57.91 -2.67 16.58
CA ILE A 29 57.65 -2.69 18.02
C ILE A 29 57.26 -4.12 18.36
N ASP A 30 58.13 -4.82 19.08
CA ASP A 30 57.84 -6.14 19.62
C ASP A 30 57.12 -6.02 20.97
N SER A 31 56.46 -7.10 21.38
CA SER A 31 55.77 -7.17 22.68
C SER A 31 54.85 -5.99 22.96
N MET A 32 54.14 -5.50 21.95
CA MET A 32 53.21 -4.39 22.10
C MET A 32 51.96 -4.88 22.83
N TYR A 33 51.51 -4.08 23.78
CA TYR A 33 50.24 -4.24 24.46
C TYR A 33 49.42 -2.97 24.26
N ALA A 34 48.14 -3.14 24.02
CA ALA A 34 47.17 -2.05 24.02
C ALA A 34 46.03 -2.44 24.94
N ALA A 35 45.49 -1.47 25.68
CA ALA A 35 44.47 -1.73 26.69
C ALA A 35 43.41 -0.65 26.69
N PHE A 36 42.18 -1.06 26.99
CA PHE A 36 41.13 -0.17 27.42
C PHE A 36 41.27 0.01 28.95
N PHE A 37 41.27 1.26 29.41
CA PHE A 37 41.37 1.61 30.83
C PHE A 37 40.23 2.59 31.14
N ALA A 38 39.44 2.29 32.16
CA ALA A 38 38.34 3.18 32.54
C ALA A 38 38.01 3.14 34.02
N ASP A 39 37.48 4.28 34.45
CA ASP A 39 36.82 4.51 35.73
C ASP A 39 35.32 4.61 35.46
N MET A 40 34.52 3.64 35.91
CA MET A 40 33.14 3.49 35.45
C MET A 40 32.09 4.10 36.38
N ASP A 41 32.42 4.33 37.65
CA ASP A 41 31.58 4.99 38.66
C ASP A 41 30.06 4.66 38.55
N VAL A 42 29.71 3.38 38.67
CA VAL A 42 28.32 2.93 38.64
C VAL A 42 27.65 3.33 39.95
N GLY A 43 26.93 4.46 39.96
CA GLY A 43 26.32 5.01 41.17
C GLY A 43 27.36 5.68 42.08
N ASP A 44 27.42 5.28 43.35
CA ASP A 44 28.48 5.72 44.27
C ASP A 44 29.84 5.06 43.94
N ALA A 45 30.79 5.86 43.47
CA ALA A 45 32.17 5.48 43.15
C ALA A 45 32.84 4.70 44.30
N GLY A 46 32.57 5.03 45.57
CA GLY A 46 33.17 4.35 46.71
C GLY A 46 32.68 2.91 46.93
N VAL A 47 31.60 2.50 46.27
CA VAL A 47 30.88 1.23 46.49
C VAL A 47 30.79 0.41 45.20
N ASN A 48 31.88 0.37 44.44
CA ASN A 48 31.93 -0.27 43.13
C ASN A 48 32.77 -1.56 43.13
N TYR A 49 32.40 -2.44 42.21
CA TYR A 49 33.18 -3.60 41.80
C TYR A 49 33.42 -3.54 40.30
N SER A 50 34.57 -4.05 39.87
CA SER A 50 34.82 -4.37 38.47
C SER A 50 35.44 -5.76 38.33
N ASN A 51 35.01 -6.51 37.31
CA ASN A 51 35.45 -7.87 37.06
C ASN A 51 35.35 -8.18 35.56
N VAL A 52 35.61 -9.43 35.15
CA VAL A 52 35.66 -9.87 33.77
C VAL A 52 34.87 -11.16 33.57
N THR A 53 34.25 -11.30 32.41
CA THR A 53 33.71 -12.57 31.90
C THR A 53 34.59 -13.02 30.73
N LEU A 54 35.55 -13.89 31.03
CA LEU A 54 36.62 -14.27 30.09
C LEU A 54 36.11 -14.90 28.78
N PRO A 55 35.11 -15.81 28.76
CA PRO A 55 34.58 -16.35 27.51
C PRO A 55 34.02 -15.30 26.53
N PHE A 56 33.71 -14.09 27.02
CA PHE A 56 33.17 -12.98 26.24
C PHE A 56 34.20 -11.90 25.88
N ASN A 57 35.46 -12.02 26.36
CA ASN A 57 36.47 -10.96 26.30
C ASN A 57 35.90 -9.61 26.78
N MET A 58 35.23 -9.63 27.94
CA MET A 58 34.45 -8.49 28.42
C MET A 58 34.72 -8.18 29.89
N GLY A 59 35.37 -7.04 30.15
CA GLY A 59 35.38 -6.39 31.45
C GLY A 59 34.03 -5.72 31.77
N PHE A 60 33.67 -5.62 33.05
CA PHE A 60 32.45 -4.95 33.49
C PHE A 60 32.58 -4.35 34.89
N ALA A 61 31.72 -3.37 35.20
CA ALA A 61 31.61 -2.72 36.49
C ALA A 61 30.15 -2.64 36.96
N TYR A 62 29.95 -2.61 38.28
CA TYR A 62 28.64 -2.48 38.94
C TYR A 62 28.77 -1.95 40.37
N LYS A 63 27.64 -1.46 40.91
CA LYS A 63 27.52 -1.07 42.32
C LYS A 63 27.31 -2.30 43.20
N ALA A 64 28.10 -2.44 44.27
CA ALA A 64 28.13 -3.67 45.08
C ALA A 64 26.78 -4.06 45.69
N ASP A 65 25.91 -3.11 46.00
CA ASP A 65 24.64 -3.34 46.69
C ASP A 65 23.42 -3.29 45.77
N PHE A 66 23.59 -2.99 44.47
CA PHE A 66 22.49 -2.83 43.52
C PHE A 66 21.36 -1.90 44.02
N LEU A 67 21.70 -0.90 44.85
CA LEU A 67 20.71 -0.01 45.47
C LEU A 67 21.02 1.46 45.14
N GLU A 68 20.21 2.04 44.27
CA GLU A 68 20.13 3.49 44.07
C GLU A 68 18.66 3.93 44.02
N PRO A 69 18.15 4.63 45.05
CA PRO A 69 16.75 5.03 45.11
C PRO A 69 16.31 5.92 43.95
N ASN A 70 17.23 6.77 43.45
CA ASN A 70 16.95 7.81 42.46
C ASN A 70 17.38 7.43 41.03
N TRP A 71 18.05 6.29 40.85
CA TRP A 71 18.62 5.90 39.57
C TRP A 71 18.31 4.44 39.25
N LYS A 72 17.42 4.22 38.29
CA LYS A 72 16.98 2.91 37.82
C LYS A 72 16.80 2.96 36.31
N PHE A 73 16.99 1.82 35.64
CA PHE A 73 16.71 1.72 34.22
C PHE A 73 15.21 1.95 33.92
N PRO A 74 14.87 2.63 32.81
CA PRO A 74 13.48 2.77 32.39
C PRO A 74 12.86 1.39 32.16
N THR A 75 11.66 1.17 32.70
CA THR A 75 10.91 -0.09 32.56
C THR A 75 10.55 -0.39 31.10
N ALA A 76 10.44 0.64 30.26
CA ALA A 76 10.30 0.51 28.81
C ALA A 76 11.51 -0.19 28.15
N ILE A 77 12.73 0.04 28.66
CA ILE A 77 13.97 -0.56 28.12
C ILE A 77 14.33 -1.85 28.85
N PHE A 78 13.95 -1.99 30.12
CA PHE A 78 14.22 -3.16 30.96
C PHE A 78 13.02 -3.49 31.87
N GLY A 79 11.99 -4.09 31.28
CA GLY A 79 10.86 -4.70 31.99
C GLY A 79 11.17 -6.13 32.44
N PRO A 80 10.19 -6.90 32.96
CA PRO A 80 10.38 -8.31 33.29
C PRO A 80 11.11 -9.08 32.18
N PRO A 81 12.09 -9.94 32.50
CA PRO A 81 12.46 -10.41 33.85
C PRO A 81 13.45 -9.50 34.61
N PHE A 82 13.81 -8.32 34.10
CA PHE A 82 14.83 -7.47 34.74
C PHE A 82 14.33 -6.79 36.02
N VAL A 83 15.27 -6.51 36.92
CA VAL A 83 14.98 -5.89 38.22
C VAL A 83 15.21 -4.37 38.15
N PRO A 84 14.30 -3.54 38.71
CA PRO A 84 14.43 -2.08 38.70
C PRO A 84 15.50 -1.59 39.70
N SER A 85 16.76 -1.74 39.31
CA SER A 85 17.98 -1.51 40.09
C SER A 85 19.06 -0.84 39.20
N PRO A 86 20.12 -0.23 39.77
CA PRO A 86 21.40 -0.09 39.08
C PRO A 86 21.79 -1.39 38.38
N GLY A 87 22.50 -1.28 37.27
CA GLY A 87 22.95 -2.46 36.53
C GLY A 87 24.43 -2.42 36.26
N PHE A 88 24.79 -2.76 35.04
CA PHE A 88 26.16 -3.02 34.64
C PHE A 88 26.59 -2.07 33.53
N ILE A 89 27.87 -1.72 33.57
CA ILE A 89 28.61 -1.17 32.43
C ILE A 89 29.62 -2.24 32.01
N GLY A 90 29.51 -2.74 30.78
CA GLY A 90 30.40 -3.72 30.17
C GLY A 90 31.21 -3.13 29.03
N VAL A 91 32.43 -3.63 28.86
CA VAL A 91 33.36 -3.27 27.80
C VAL A 91 33.85 -4.55 27.16
N LYS A 92 33.55 -4.74 25.88
CA LYS A 92 33.84 -5.97 25.15
C LYS A 92 34.80 -5.71 24.00
N TYR A 93 35.80 -6.56 23.87
CA TYR A 93 36.59 -6.63 22.64
C TYR A 93 35.84 -7.37 21.54
N LEU A 94 35.36 -6.62 20.55
CA LEU A 94 34.74 -7.14 19.33
C LEU A 94 35.79 -7.60 18.31
N ARG A 95 36.98 -6.98 18.36
CA ARG A 95 38.16 -7.36 17.58
C ARG A 95 39.41 -6.99 18.36
N SER A 96 40.43 -7.83 18.22
CA SER A 96 41.78 -7.62 18.73
C SER A 96 42.82 -7.76 17.61
N PRO A 97 44.10 -7.43 17.86
CA PRO A 97 45.18 -7.83 17.00
C PRO A 97 45.27 -9.36 16.92
N LEU A 98 45.89 -9.84 15.85
CA LEU A 98 46.10 -11.27 15.63
C LEU A 98 47.47 -11.68 16.17
N ASP A 99 47.56 -12.91 16.67
CA ASP A 99 48.82 -13.56 16.98
C ASP A 99 49.59 -13.93 15.69
N ALA A 100 50.76 -14.54 15.83
CA ALA A 100 51.58 -14.97 14.70
C ALA A 100 50.94 -16.08 13.84
N LEU A 101 49.93 -16.77 14.36
CA LEU A 101 49.18 -17.83 13.69
C LEU A 101 47.91 -17.30 13.01
N GLY A 102 47.59 -16.01 13.17
CA GLY A 102 46.41 -15.37 12.60
C GLY A 102 45.17 -15.46 13.50
N ASN A 103 45.28 -15.94 14.73
CA ASN A 103 44.16 -16.02 15.67
C ASN A 103 43.98 -14.68 16.43
N PRO A 104 42.74 -14.25 16.73
CA PRO A 104 42.53 -13.09 17.59
C PRO A 104 43.12 -13.30 18.98
N LEU A 105 43.96 -12.37 19.45
CA LEU A 105 44.52 -12.40 20.81
C LEU A 105 43.47 -12.25 21.91
N GLY A 106 42.36 -11.56 21.64
CA GLY A 106 41.33 -11.27 22.62
C GLY A 106 41.84 -10.43 23.80
N LEU A 107 41.20 -10.62 24.95
CA LEU A 107 41.64 -10.09 26.24
C LEU A 107 42.74 -11.00 26.79
N THR A 108 43.94 -10.45 27.01
CA THR A 108 45.08 -11.20 27.51
C THR A 108 45.28 -11.04 29.01
N VAL A 109 45.10 -9.83 29.56
CA VAL A 109 45.08 -9.59 31.01
C VAL A 109 44.00 -8.58 31.39
N PHE A 110 43.17 -8.92 32.37
CA PHE A 110 42.31 -8.00 33.09
C PHE A 110 42.88 -7.67 34.48
N SER A 111 42.72 -6.45 34.96
CA SER A 111 43.01 -6.12 36.36
C SER A 111 42.22 -4.91 36.83
N ASN A 112 41.90 -4.87 38.12
CA ASN A 112 41.49 -3.64 38.76
C ASN A 112 42.70 -2.78 39.10
N THR A 113 42.48 -1.47 39.14
CA THR A 113 43.33 -0.53 39.88
C THR A 113 42.47 0.25 40.87
N LEU A 114 43.03 0.52 42.03
CA LEU A 114 42.40 1.22 43.15
C LEU A 114 43.24 2.46 43.48
N ASN A 115 42.67 3.37 44.27
CA ASN A 115 43.46 4.45 44.85
C ASN A 115 44.63 3.91 45.68
N GLN A 116 45.76 4.63 45.71
CA GLN A 116 47.03 4.19 46.34
C GLN A 116 46.90 3.71 47.81
N GLY A 117 45.84 4.10 48.52
CA GLY A 117 45.60 3.73 49.92
C GLY A 117 44.80 2.43 50.14
N THR A 118 44.24 1.80 49.10
CA THR A 118 43.25 0.71 49.26
C THR A 118 43.60 -0.59 48.51
N GLY A 119 44.73 -0.65 47.80
CA GLY A 119 45.20 -1.86 47.12
C GLY A 119 46.10 -1.59 45.91
N TYR A 120 45.92 -2.36 44.84
CA TYR A 120 46.69 -2.32 43.57
C TYR A 120 46.57 -0.94 42.88
N PRO A 121 47.60 -0.07 42.90
CA PRO A 121 47.46 1.33 42.51
C PRO A 121 47.39 1.52 41.00
N ASP A 122 47.02 2.72 40.55
CA ASP A 122 47.25 3.13 39.16
C ASP A 122 48.77 3.13 38.83
N PRO A 123 49.16 2.76 37.59
CA PRO A 123 50.56 2.62 37.22
C PRO A 123 51.29 3.98 37.19
N VAL A 124 52.43 4.05 37.88
CA VAL A 124 53.32 5.22 37.89
C VAL A 124 54.39 5.06 36.80
N GLY A 125 54.16 5.77 35.70
CA GLY A 125 55.09 5.83 34.57
C GLY A 125 55.07 4.59 33.67
N VAL A 126 55.81 4.68 32.56
CA VAL A 126 55.68 3.71 31.44
C VAL A 126 56.16 2.30 31.77
N LYS A 127 57.15 2.14 32.66
CA LYS A 127 57.70 0.82 33.01
C LYS A 127 56.72 -0.01 33.85
N GLN A 128 56.05 0.62 34.81
CA GLN A 128 55.05 -0.05 35.63
C GLN A 128 53.79 -0.32 34.81
N LEU A 129 53.36 0.66 33.99
CA LEU A 129 52.26 0.47 33.04
C LEU A 129 52.52 -0.74 32.13
N PHE A 130 53.69 -0.85 31.51
CA PHE A 130 54.03 -2.01 30.68
C PHE A 130 53.90 -3.34 31.44
N ARG A 131 54.47 -3.43 32.65
CA ARG A 131 54.36 -4.65 33.46
C ARG A 131 52.91 -5.01 33.78
N TYR A 132 52.08 -4.01 34.10
CA TYR A 132 50.67 -4.20 34.37
C TYR A 132 49.92 -4.72 33.14
N LEU A 133 50.09 -4.06 31.99
CA LEU A 133 49.43 -4.46 30.75
C LEU A 133 49.88 -5.86 30.28
N SER A 134 51.12 -6.24 30.53
CA SER A 134 51.66 -7.58 30.20
C SER A 134 51.37 -8.67 31.23
N GLY A 135 50.80 -8.33 32.39
CA GLY A 135 50.62 -9.27 33.51
C GLY A 135 51.91 -9.73 34.18
N THR A 136 52.98 -8.93 34.14
CA THR A 136 54.31 -9.25 34.69
C THR A 136 54.66 -8.41 35.92
N SER A 137 53.65 -8.06 36.73
CA SER A 137 53.82 -7.26 37.95
C SER A 137 54.89 -7.85 38.87
N ALA A 138 55.84 -7.01 39.27
CA ALA A 138 57.07 -7.41 39.94
C ALA A 138 57.22 -6.69 41.29
N PRO A 139 56.91 -7.37 42.42
CA PRO A 139 57.10 -6.78 43.75
C PRO A 139 58.52 -6.31 44.05
N ALA A 140 59.53 -7.00 43.49
CA ALA A 140 60.93 -6.60 43.58
C ALA A 140 61.23 -5.23 42.94
N LEU A 141 60.37 -4.74 42.06
CA LEU A 141 60.47 -3.44 41.38
C LEU A 141 59.47 -2.41 41.94
N GLY A 142 58.83 -2.71 43.08
CA GLY A 142 57.88 -1.82 43.76
C GLY A 142 56.43 -1.94 43.29
N ASP A 143 56.07 -2.96 42.51
CA ASP A 143 54.68 -3.24 42.16
C ASP A 143 53.97 -3.99 43.30
N LEU A 144 52.64 -3.90 43.37
CA LEU A 144 51.88 -4.83 44.22
C LEU A 144 51.71 -6.18 43.51
N PRO A 145 51.67 -7.30 44.25
CA PRO A 145 51.52 -8.63 43.65
C PRO A 145 50.10 -8.80 43.08
N CYS A 146 50.00 -9.57 41.99
CA CYS A 146 48.74 -10.12 41.52
C CYS A 146 48.12 -11.01 42.61
N ASN A 147 46.79 -11.08 42.69
CA ASN A 147 46.07 -11.99 43.59
C ASN A 147 45.41 -13.16 42.85
N SER A 148 45.77 -13.36 41.58
CA SER A 148 45.38 -14.53 40.80
C SER A 148 45.99 -15.83 41.36
N PRO A 149 45.26 -16.95 41.33
CA PRO A 149 45.73 -18.24 41.86
C PRO A 149 46.81 -18.88 40.98
N THR A 150 46.88 -18.50 39.70
CA THR A 150 47.88 -18.91 38.71
C THR A 150 48.47 -17.68 38.02
N PRO A 151 49.64 -17.80 37.35
CA PRO A 151 50.22 -16.69 36.61
C PRO A 151 49.21 -16.03 35.65
N PRO A 152 49.21 -14.68 35.51
CA PRO A 152 48.26 -13.98 34.63
C PRO A 152 48.24 -14.46 33.17
N SER A 153 49.33 -15.06 32.69
CA SER A 153 49.40 -15.70 31.36
C SER A 153 48.52 -16.95 31.22
N GLN A 154 47.97 -17.49 32.31
CA GLN A 154 47.06 -18.63 32.33
C GLN A 154 45.68 -18.23 32.84
N SER A 155 45.61 -17.42 33.90
CA SER A 155 44.34 -16.95 34.48
C SER A 155 43.69 -15.82 33.71
N HIS A 156 44.43 -15.10 32.86
CA HIS A 156 43.99 -13.91 32.13
C HIS A 156 43.56 -12.73 33.02
N TYR A 157 43.94 -12.73 34.30
CA TYR A 157 43.82 -11.58 35.19
C TYR A 157 44.98 -11.47 36.18
N CYS A 158 45.24 -10.27 36.70
CA CYS A 158 46.28 -10.04 37.71
C CYS A 158 45.68 -9.75 39.10
N PHE A 159 45.08 -8.58 39.31
CA PHE A 159 44.50 -8.19 40.59
C PHE A 159 42.99 -7.97 40.48
N LEU A 160 42.22 -8.65 41.33
CA LEU A 160 40.77 -8.49 41.44
C LEU A 160 40.37 -8.13 42.87
N SER A 161 39.77 -6.96 43.06
CA SER A 161 39.31 -6.54 44.37
C SER A 161 38.12 -7.39 44.84
N GLN A 162 38.20 -7.89 46.08
CA GLN A 162 37.09 -8.56 46.76
C GLN A 162 36.41 -7.65 47.79
N GLN A 163 36.86 -6.40 47.92
CA GLN A 163 36.21 -5.36 48.71
C GLN A 163 35.81 -4.21 47.78
N PHE A 164 34.59 -3.71 47.92
CA PHE A 164 34.15 -2.61 47.08
C PHE A 164 35.00 -1.38 47.40
N ALA A 165 35.30 -0.60 46.38
CA ALA A 165 36.08 0.62 46.48
C ALA A 165 35.81 1.46 45.23
N ASP A 166 36.40 2.65 45.20
CA ASP A 166 36.67 3.37 43.96
C ASP A 166 37.64 2.54 43.11
N THR A 167 37.06 1.80 42.15
CA THR A 167 37.74 0.77 41.36
C THR A 167 37.68 1.08 39.87
N ARG A 168 38.86 1.24 39.30
CA ARG A 168 39.10 1.29 37.86
C ARG A 168 39.38 -0.11 37.36
N PHE A 169 39.27 -0.33 36.07
CA PHE A 169 39.82 -1.54 35.47
C PHE A 169 40.53 -1.26 34.17
N PHE A 170 41.43 -2.17 33.82
CA PHE A 170 41.94 -2.30 32.47
C PHE A 170 41.80 -3.72 31.96
N GLU A 171 41.62 -3.82 30.65
CA GLU A 171 41.71 -5.06 29.89
C GLU A 171 42.73 -4.85 28.76
N SER A 172 43.79 -5.65 28.72
CA SER A 172 44.84 -5.53 27.72
C SER A 172 44.73 -6.61 26.64
N SER A 173 45.29 -6.32 25.48
CA SER A 173 45.50 -7.26 24.38
C SER A 173 46.97 -7.19 23.95
N GLY A 174 47.65 -8.34 23.95
CA GLY A 174 49.07 -8.47 23.62
C GLY A 174 49.72 -9.69 24.29
N PRO A 175 50.97 -10.03 23.93
CA PRO A 175 51.84 -9.25 23.06
C PRO A 175 51.50 -9.44 21.58
N PHE A 176 51.63 -8.36 20.79
CA PHE A 176 51.70 -8.45 19.34
C PHE A 176 52.89 -7.65 18.80
N GLN A 177 53.30 -7.96 17.58
CA GLN A 177 54.29 -7.19 16.84
C GLN A 177 53.58 -6.15 15.97
N LEU A 178 54.09 -4.92 15.98
CA LEU A 178 53.67 -3.84 15.08
C LEU A 178 54.84 -3.47 14.18
N ASN A 179 54.79 -3.91 12.92
CA ASN A 179 55.83 -3.57 11.96
C ASN A 179 55.72 -2.11 11.50
N PRO A 180 56.81 -1.51 11.00
CA PRO A 180 56.74 -0.15 10.46
C PRO A 180 55.70 0.00 9.36
N GLY A 181 54.87 1.04 9.46
CA GLY A 181 53.79 1.29 8.50
C GLY A 181 52.60 0.32 8.60
N GLU A 182 52.67 -0.69 9.47
CA GLU A 182 51.57 -1.62 9.73
C GLU A 182 50.51 -0.95 10.62
N ALA A 183 49.25 -1.27 10.38
CA ALA A 183 48.14 -0.92 11.26
C ALA A 183 47.53 -2.20 11.86
N LYS A 184 47.36 -2.21 13.18
CA LYS A 184 46.57 -3.21 13.91
C LYS A 184 45.32 -2.54 14.46
N THR A 185 44.24 -3.30 14.65
CA THR A 185 42.95 -2.76 15.06
C THR A 185 42.43 -3.46 16.31
N ILE A 186 42.02 -2.67 17.30
CA ILE A 186 41.17 -3.09 18.41
C ILE A 186 39.82 -2.40 18.24
N VAL A 187 38.74 -3.14 18.41
CA VAL A 187 37.37 -2.59 18.39
C VAL A 187 36.68 -2.98 19.67
N VAL A 188 36.09 -2.00 20.33
CA VAL A 188 35.47 -2.14 21.65
C VAL A 188 34.00 -1.76 21.59
N ALA A 189 33.14 -2.57 22.22
CA ALA A 189 31.74 -2.22 22.48
C ALA A 189 31.56 -1.80 23.94
N TYR A 190 30.93 -0.65 24.15
CA TYR A 190 30.52 -0.14 25.45
C TYR A 190 29.04 -0.42 25.67
N ILE A 191 28.69 -1.21 26.68
CA ILE A 191 27.36 -1.83 26.81
C ILE A 191 26.79 -1.56 28.20
N GLN A 192 25.52 -1.18 28.27
CA GLN A 192 24.80 -0.98 29.53
C GLN A 192 23.58 -1.90 29.60
N ALA A 193 23.37 -2.53 30.76
CA ALA A 193 22.23 -3.41 30.98
C ALA A 193 21.74 -3.46 32.43
N ALA A 194 20.42 -3.62 32.61
CA ALA A 194 19.82 -3.91 33.90
C ALA A 194 20.14 -5.35 34.36
N PRO A 195 20.12 -5.63 35.67
CA PRO A 195 20.40 -6.95 36.20
C PRO A 195 19.19 -7.90 36.11
N THR A 196 19.47 -9.19 36.00
CA THR A 196 18.46 -10.25 36.11
C THR A 196 18.00 -10.45 37.58
N PRO A 197 16.97 -11.26 37.86
CA PRO A 197 16.50 -11.52 39.23
C PRO A 197 17.54 -12.16 40.17
N ALA A 198 18.69 -12.60 39.65
CA ALA A 198 19.77 -13.17 40.46
C ALA A 198 20.31 -12.19 41.53
N VAL A 199 20.14 -10.87 41.34
CA VAL A 199 20.61 -9.86 42.31
C VAL A 199 19.62 -9.59 43.44
N VAL A 200 18.35 -10.00 43.33
CA VAL A 200 17.29 -9.67 44.30
C VAL A 200 17.67 -9.99 45.76
N PRO A 201 18.27 -11.14 46.08
CA PRO A 201 18.65 -11.45 47.47
C PRO A 201 19.73 -10.53 48.06
N TYR A 202 20.36 -9.69 47.25
CA TYR A 202 21.54 -8.90 47.61
C TYR A 202 21.34 -7.39 47.47
N ILE A 203 20.13 -6.94 47.11
CA ILE A 203 19.81 -5.52 47.05
C ILE A 203 19.94 -4.90 48.44
N GLY A 204 20.76 -3.85 48.56
CA GLY A 204 21.13 -3.22 49.84
C GLY A 204 22.17 -4.00 50.66
N GLY A 205 22.74 -5.06 50.09
CA GLY A 205 23.79 -5.88 50.67
C GLY A 205 25.16 -5.69 50.00
N ASP A 206 25.98 -6.74 49.98
CA ASP A 206 27.31 -6.73 49.35
C ASP A 206 27.42 -7.92 48.39
N PHE A 207 27.19 -7.68 47.10
CA PHE A 207 27.27 -8.68 46.05
C PHE A 207 28.72 -8.82 45.59
N LYS A 208 29.44 -9.78 46.17
CA LYS A 208 30.86 -10.00 45.89
C LYS A 208 31.11 -10.47 44.44
N PRO A 209 32.21 -10.00 43.79
CA PRO A 209 32.50 -10.31 42.40
C PRO A 209 33.09 -11.72 42.19
N GLY A 210 33.77 -12.31 43.20
CA GLY A 210 34.42 -13.61 43.08
C GLY A 210 35.59 -13.63 42.07
N LEU A 211 36.14 -14.82 41.82
CA LEU A 211 37.24 -15.03 40.86
C LEU A 211 36.71 -15.61 39.54
N PRO A 212 37.05 -15.04 38.37
CA PRO A 212 36.57 -15.51 37.08
C PRO A 212 37.26 -16.82 36.69
N ALA A 213 36.58 -17.62 35.87
CA ALA A 213 37.10 -18.82 35.26
C ALA A 213 37.21 -18.66 33.75
N THR A 214 38.21 -19.29 33.16
CA THR A 214 38.42 -19.40 31.71
C THR A 214 37.38 -20.33 31.08
N GLY A 215 37.23 -20.27 29.75
CA GLY A 215 36.34 -21.19 29.03
C GLY A 215 36.68 -22.67 29.25
N ALA A 216 37.96 -23.01 29.34
CA ALA A 216 38.43 -24.38 29.59
C ALA A 216 38.09 -24.85 31.01
N GLU A 217 38.26 -23.98 32.02
CA GLU A 217 37.87 -24.29 33.39
C GLU A 217 36.36 -24.50 33.50
N ILE A 218 35.55 -23.64 32.87
CA ILE A 218 34.08 -23.76 32.86
C ILE A 218 33.62 -25.03 32.13
N ALA A 219 34.31 -25.45 31.06
CA ALA A 219 34.05 -26.71 30.37
C ALA A 219 34.29 -27.92 31.28
N SER A 220 35.34 -27.86 32.11
CA SER A 220 35.69 -28.92 33.06
C SER A 220 34.78 -28.94 34.30
N ASP A 221 34.33 -27.78 34.76
CA ASP A 221 33.48 -27.62 35.94
C ASP A 221 32.48 -26.46 35.72
N THR A 222 31.26 -26.85 35.35
CA THR A 222 30.16 -25.91 35.10
C THR A 222 29.73 -25.10 36.33
N THR A 223 30.13 -25.51 37.55
CA THR A 223 29.80 -24.80 38.79
C THR A 223 30.63 -23.53 38.99
N LEU A 224 31.69 -23.34 38.19
CA LEU A 224 32.52 -22.14 38.18
C LEU A 224 31.82 -20.92 37.56
N VAL A 225 30.62 -21.07 36.98
CA VAL A 225 29.75 -19.94 36.61
C VAL A 225 29.19 -19.31 37.88
N ARG A 226 29.64 -18.09 38.21
CA ARG A 226 29.32 -17.44 39.48
C ARG A 226 27.94 -16.78 39.46
N PRO A 227 27.41 -16.39 40.63
CA PRO A 227 26.19 -15.58 40.70
C PRO A 227 26.26 -14.28 39.86
N ILE A 228 27.45 -13.68 39.71
CA ILE A 228 27.61 -12.47 38.88
C ILE A 228 27.35 -12.76 37.40
N GLU A 229 27.85 -13.85 36.81
CA GLU A 229 27.50 -14.23 35.44
C GLU A 229 25.98 -14.42 35.27
N ARG A 230 25.30 -15.00 36.27
CA ARG A 230 23.84 -15.14 36.27
C ARG A 230 23.14 -13.78 36.29
N ALA A 231 23.65 -12.83 37.07
CA ALA A 231 23.17 -11.46 37.11
C ALA A 231 23.39 -10.71 35.78
N LEU A 232 24.48 -11.01 35.08
CA LEU A 232 24.78 -10.51 33.73
C LEU A 232 23.95 -11.15 32.62
N GLY A 233 23.29 -12.29 32.90
CA GLY A 233 22.37 -12.97 31.99
C GLY A 233 22.70 -14.41 31.62
N TRP A 234 23.68 -15.07 32.24
CA TRP A 234 24.08 -16.44 31.88
C TRP A 234 23.03 -17.48 32.30
N VAL A 235 22.49 -18.25 31.36
CA VAL A 235 21.44 -19.26 31.61
C VAL A 235 22.03 -20.68 31.62
N THR A 236 22.71 -21.07 30.55
CA THR A 236 23.34 -22.39 30.41
C THR A 236 24.51 -22.30 29.44
N GLN A 237 25.34 -23.34 29.41
CA GLN A 237 26.43 -23.48 28.45
C GLN A 237 26.53 -24.91 27.96
N ARG A 238 27.01 -25.10 26.73
CA ARG A 238 27.27 -26.42 26.16
C ARG A 238 28.44 -26.33 25.20
N ASP A 239 29.48 -27.12 25.43
CA ASP A 239 30.56 -27.33 24.47
C ASP A 239 30.00 -28.12 23.27
N VAL A 240 29.64 -27.40 22.21
CA VAL A 240 28.97 -27.98 21.02
C VAL A 240 30.00 -28.56 20.06
N ASN A 241 31.20 -27.99 20.02
CA ASN A 241 32.27 -28.37 19.10
C ASN A 241 33.21 -29.45 19.68
N LEU A 242 33.12 -29.74 20.98
CA LEU A 242 33.89 -30.72 21.74
C LEU A 242 35.40 -30.40 21.82
N ASP A 243 35.77 -29.12 21.80
CA ASP A 243 37.16 -28.66 21.92
C ASP A 243 37.63 -28.49 23.38
N GLY A 244 36.73 -28.69 24.35
CA GLY A 244 37.02 -28.57 25.77
C GLY A 244 37.08 -27.13 26.28
N VAL A 245 36.56 -26.15 25.53
CA VAL A 245 36.56 -24.73 25.88
C VAL A 245 35.17 -24.12 25.64
N ILE A 246 34.54 -23.58 26.69
CA ILE A 246 33.30 -22.79 26.51
C ILE A 246 33.64 -21.41 25.96
N THR A 247 33.18 -21.13 24.75
CA THR A 247 33.24 -19.81 24.10
C THR A 247 31.93 -19.05 24.24
N GLN A 248 31.91 -17.74 23.96
CA GLN A 248 30.68 -16.92 24.01
C GLN A 248 29.49 -17.49 23.20
N ASN A 249 29.75 -18.15 22.07
CA ASN A 249 28.70 -18.69 21.18
C ASN A 249 28.06 -19.96 21.74
N GLU A 250 28.67 -20.55 22.76
CA GLU A 250 28.21 -21.76 23.45
C GLU A 250 27.44 -21.44 24.74
N VAL A 251 27.21 -20.15 25.00
CA VAL A 251 26.49 -19.64 26.17
C VAL A 251 25.09 -19.19 25.78
N THR A 252 24.09 -19.80 26.41
CA THR A 252 22.71 -19.31 26.37
C THR A 252 22.55 -18.16 27.36
N SER A 253 22.05 -17.03 26.91
CA SER A 253 21.85 -15.82 27.73
C SER A 253 20.41 -15.33 27.74
N VAL A 254 20.04 -14.59 28.80
CA VAL A 254 18.75 -13.91 28.92
C VAL A 254 18.71 -12.78 27.88
N LYS A 255 17.69 -12.74 27.03
CA LYS A 255 17.54 -11.69 26.00
C LYS A 255 17.55 -10.29 26.61
N ARG A 256 18.28 -9.35 25.98
CA ARG A 256 18.53 -7.96 26.42
C ARG A 256 19.48 -7.79 27.61
N SER A 257 19.97 -8.87 28.21
CA SER A 257 20.96 -8.81 29.30
C SER A 257 22.32 -8.31 28.79
N LEU A 258 23.28 -8.07 29.70
CA LEU A 258 24.61 -7.60 29.30
C LEU A 258 25.29 -8.59 28.34
N LEU A 259 25.18 -9.89 28.63
CA LEU A 259 25.77 -10.94 27.79
C LEU A 259 25.07 -11.09 26.44
N ASP A 260 23.74 -11.03 26.38
CA ASP A 260 23.01 -11.08 25.11
C ASP A 260 23.32 -9.85 24.25
N LYS A 261 23.36 -8.65 24.85
CA LYS A 261 23.80 -7.43 24.15
C LYS A 261 25.25 -7.51 23.66
N ALA A 262 26.12 -8.19 24.39
CA ALA A 262 27.49 -8.45 23.95
C ALA A 262 27.53 -9.35 22.71
N LEU A 263 26.68 -10.39 22.62
CA LEU A 263 26.53 -11.21 21.42
C LEU A 263 25.96 -10.39 20.25
N VAL A 264 24.94 -9.58 20.50
CA VAL A 264 24.36 -8.66 19.51
C VAL A 264 25.41 -7.70 18.98
N ALA A 265 26.22 -7.08 19.85
CA ALA A 265 27.29 -6.16 19.44
C ALA A 265 28.34 -6.86 18.56
N GLN A 266 28.70 -8.11 18.88
CA GLN A 266 29.58 -8.93 18.05
C GLN A 266 28.96 -9.19 16.68
N ALA A 267 27.69 -9.62 16.65
CA ALA A 267 26.99 -9.89 15.40
C ALA A 267 26.87 -8.64 14.52
N VAL A 268 26.56 -7.47 15.09
CA VAL A 268 26.52 -6.19 14.34
C VAL A 268 27.90 -5.85 13.76
N PHE A 269 28.98 -6.01 14.54
CA PHE A 269 30.33 -5.76 14.07
C PHE A 269 30.77 -6.74 12.96
N ASP A 270 30.50 -8.02 13.13
CA ASP A 270 30.84 -9.07 12.17
C ASP A 270 30.14 -8.81 10.83
N ASN A 271 28.87 -8.37 10.89
CA ASN A 271 28.05 -7.93 9.77
C ASN A 271 28.30 -6.48 9.31
N LYS A 272 29.44 -5.88 9.68
CA LYS A 272 29.89 -4.57 9.17
C LYS A 272 28.92 -3.42 9.45
N PHE A 273 28.24 -3.47 10.59
CA PHE A 273 27.23 -2.49 10.99
C PHE A 273 26.03 -2.41 10.03
N LEU A 274 25.78 -3.48 9.28
CA LEU A 274 24.54 -3.61 8.53
C LEU A 274 23.39 -3.86 9.51
N LEU A 275 22.52 -2.86 9.63
CA LEU A 275 21.33 -2.82 10.47
C LEU A 275 20.12 -2.50 9.57
N PRO A 276 18.88 -2.50 10.07
CA PRO A 276 17.76 -1.97 9.28
C PRO A 276 18.05 -0.52 8.86
N PHE A 277 17.84 -0.21 7.58
CA PHE A 277 18.03 1.14 7.05
C PHE A 277 16.75 1.63 6.38
N ALA A 278 16.53 2.94 6.46
CA ALA A 278 15.49 3.57 5.67
C ALA A 278 15.67 3.27 4.17
N PRO A 279 14.57 3.25 3.39
CA PRO A 279 14.66 3.03 1.96
C PRO A 279 15.52 4.10 1.28
N GLN A 280 15.99 3.80 0.07
CA GLN A 280 16.67 4.81 -0.74
C GLN A 280 15.71 5.94 -1.14
N SER A 281 16.20 7.19 -1.15
CA SER A 281 15.36 8.31 -1.62
C SER A 281 14.99 8.12 -3.10
N PRO A 282 13.71 8.24 -3.48
CA PRO A 282 13.30 8.14 -4.87
C PRO A 282 13.80 9.34 -5.68
N ARG A 283 13.93 9.15 -7.00
CA ARG A 283 14.10 10.27 -7.93
C ARG A 283 12.72 10.86 -8.23
N PHE A 284 12.60 12.18 -8.13
CA PHE A 284 11.38 12.90 -8.44
C PHE A 284 11.65 14.13 -9.30
N PHE A 285 10.60 14.64 -9.93
CA PHE A 285 10.60 15.73 -10.88
C PHE A 285 9.43 16.68 -10.58
N LEU A 286 9.61 17.96 -10.89
CA LEU A 286 8.62 18.99 -10.63
C LEU A 286 8.23 19.68 -11.94
N VAL A 287 6.94 19.67 -12.25
CA VAL A 287 6.36 20.35 -13.40
C VAL A 287 5.53 21.54 -12.90
N PRO A 288 6.05 22.78 -13.03
CA PRO A 288 5.32 23.98 -12.62
C PRO A 288 4.18 24.30 -13.58
N GLY A 289 2.98 24.54 -13.04
CA GLY A 289 1.80 25.00 -13.77
C GLY A 289 1.16 26.24 -13.14
N ASP A 290 -0.04 26.60 -13.58
CA ASP A 290 -0.76 27.77 -13.08
C ASP A 290 -1.44 27.48 -11.73
N ASN A 291 -0.91 28.10 -10.66
CA ASN A 291 -1.28 27.86 -9.26
C ASN A 291 -1.23 26.38 -8.87
N GLN A 292 -0.33 25.62 -9.51
CA GLN A 292 -0.13 24.22 -9.20
C GLN A 292 1.31 23.79 -9.50
N VAL A 293 1.77 22.74 -8.82
CA VAL A 293 2.98 22.00 -9.20
C VAL A 293 2.62 20.53 -9.27
N THR A 294 2.89 19.90 -10.41
CA THR A 294 2.79 18.44 -10.54
C THR A 294 4.12 17.83 -10.14
N ILE A 295 4.09 16.93 -9.17
CA ILE A 295 5.23 16.16 -8.68
C ILE A 295 5.10 14.75 -9.26
N ALA A 296 6.13 14.26 -9.93
CA ALA A 296 6.18 12.89 -10.44
C ALA A 296 7.45 12.21 -9.96
N TRP A 297 7.39 10.94 -9.57
CA TRP A 297 8.53 10.20 -9.04
C TRP A 297 8.56 8.77 -9.55
N GLN A 298 9.70 8.12 -9.41
CA GLN A 298 9.86 6.69 -9.70
C GLN A 298 9.99 5.88 -8.42
N LYS A 299 9.98 4.55 -8.56
CA LYS A 299 10.18 3.67 -7.41
C LYS A 299 11.51 3.94 -6.72
N SER A 300 11.58 3.66 -5.43
CA SER A 300 12.83 3.64 -4.68
C SER A 300 13.78 2.63 -5.32
N GLY A 301 15.09 2.90 -5.26
CA GLY A 301 16.09 1.92 -5.66
C GLY A 301 16.03 0.65 -4.80
N THR A 302 15.53 0.74 -3.56
CA THR A 302 15.28 -0.41 -2.68
C THR A 302 14.24 -1.36 -3.23
N GLU A 303 13.36 -0.91 -4.14
CA GLU A 303 12.29 -1.75 -4.71
C GLU A 303 12.65 -2.41 -6.04
N ASP A 304 13.91 -2.29 -6.50
CA ASP A 304 14.35 -2.96 -7.71
C ASP A 304 14.33 -4.50 -7.52
N PRO A 305 13.58 -5.28 -8.30
CA PRO A 305 13.54 -6.73 -8.14
C PRO A 305 14.84 -7.44 -8.55
N VAL A 306 15.77 -6.75 -9.22
CA VAL A 306 17.06 -7.29 -9.69
C VAL A 306 18.21 -6.87 -8.78
N THR A 307 18.16 -5.65 -8.21
CA THR A 307 19.24 -5.08 -7.38
C THR A 307 18.83 -4.65 -5.98
N GLY A 308 17.55 -4.75 -5.63
CA GLY A 308 16.93 -4.21 -4.40
C GLY A 308 16.48 -5.27 -3.39
N GLY A 309 15.77 -4.81 -2.36
CA GLY A 309 15.55 -5.44 -1.04
C GLY A 309 16.29 -4.68 0.07
N ASP A 310 15.86 -4.79 1.33
CA ASP A 310 16.67 -4.34 2.47
C ASP A 310 17.88 -5.27 2.64
N PRO A 311 19.13 -4.79 2.50
CA PRO A 311 20.32 -5.62 2.66
C PRO A 311 20.39 -6.35 4.03
N TYR A 312 19.74 -5.81 5.05
CA TYR A 312 19.65 -6.42 6.38
C TYR A 312 18.79 -7.70 6.39
N PHE A 313 17.88 -7.88 5.42
CA PHE A 313 17.01 -9.06 5.35
C PHE A 313 17.80 -10.37 5.31
N ALA A 314 18.94 -10.44 4.62
CA ALA A 314 19.78 -11.65 4.59
C ALA A 314 20.30 -12.07 5.98
N ILE A 315 20.49 -11.09 6.88
CA ILE A 315 20.93 -11.31 8.25
C ILE A 315 19.73 -11.64 9.14
N ALA A 316 18.64 -10.87 9.01
CA ALA A 316 17.42 -11.01 9.79
C ALA A 316 16.67 -12.31 9.48
N SER A 317 16.66 -12.77 8.24
CA SER A 317 15.95 -14.00 7.85
C SER A 317 16.71 -15.28 8.18
N ASN A 318 17.98 -15.21 8.58
CA ASN A 318 18.81 -16.38 8.86
C ASN A 318 18.61 -16.89 10.32
N PRO A 319 18.03 -18.09 10.54
CA PRO A 319 17.79 -18.62 11.88
C PRO A 319 19.05 -18.86 12.73
N ALA A 320 20.23 -18.95 12.10
CA ALA A 320 21.50 -19.08 12.80
C ALA A 320 22.08 -17.72 13.26
N SER A 321 21.51 -16.61 12.79
CA SER A 321 21.96 -15.26 13.15
C SER A 321 21.53 -14.89 14.57
N THR A 322 22.41 -14.25 15.33
CA THR A 322 22.03 -13.62 16.62
C THR A 322 21.02 -12.49 16.42
N LEU A 323 20.95 -11.95 15.20
CA LEU A 323 20.05 -10.89 14.76
C LEU A 323 18.80 -11.44 14.03
N TYR A 324 18.57 -12.77 14.09
CA TYR A 324 17.44 -13.42 13.43
C TYR A 324 16.11 -12.80 13.85
N ASP A 325 15.31 -12.36 12.89
CA ASP A 325 13.97 -11.84 13.04
C ASP A 325 13.07 -12.37 11.91
N PRO A 326 12.24 -13.41 12.17
CA PRO A 326 11.39 -14.01 11.14
C PRO A 326 10.29 -13.08 10.64
N ASN A 327 9.99 -12.00 11.39
CA ASN A 327 8.98 -11.02 11.00
C ASN A 327 9.56 -9.99 10.02
N PHE A 328 10.89 -9.95 9.81
CA PHE A 328 11.53 -8.94 8.97
C PHE A 328 11.24 -9.15 7.48
N ARG A 329 10.87 -8.08 6.77
CA ARG A 329 10.51 -8.12 5.33
C ARG A 329 11.72 -7.78 4.45
N ASP A 330 11.84 -8.45 3.30
CA ASP A 330 12.86 -8.16 2.27
C ASP A 330 12.48 -6.91 1.46
N PHE A 331 11.25 -6.89 0.95
CA PHE A 331 10.65 -5.74 0.27
C PHE A 331 9.68 -5.05 1.24
N ASP A 332 10.23 -4.10 1.99
CA ASP A 332 9.57 -3.44 3.12
C ASP A 332 9.12 -2.02 2.82
N VAL A 333 9.47 -1.45 1.66
CA VAL A 333 8.96 -0.16 1.20
C VAL A 333 7.43 -0.20 1.11
N GLU A 334 6.80 0.59 1.96
CA GLU A 334 5.34 0.60 2.11
C GLU A 334 4.71 1.76 1.35
N GLY A 335 5.45 2.85 1.13
CA GLY A 335 4.89 3.98 0.43
C GLY A 335 5.79 5.20 0.29
N TYR A 336 5.16 6.32 -0.05
CA TYR A 336 5.78 7.59 -0.35
C TYR A 336 5.14 8.75 0.38
N ARG A 337 5.96 9.71 0.80
CA ARG A 337 5.51 10.98 1.37
C ARG A 337 6.02 12.14 0.53
N ILE A 338 5.17 13.15 0.38
CA ILE A 338 5.49 14.40 -0.30
C ILE A 338 5.49 15.50 0.74
N TYR A 339 6.59 16.24 0.79
CA TYR A 339 6.76 17.40 1.65
C TYR A 339 6.90 18.67 0.82
N ARG A 340 6.44 19.78 1.39
CA ARG A 340 6.58 21.11 0.81
C ARG A 340 6.87 22.15 1.89
N GLY A 341 7.78 23.08 1.59
CA GLY A 341 8.06 24.27 2.41
C GLY A 341 8.39 25.49 1.56
N ARG A 342 8.56 26.65 2.21
CA ARG A 342 9.08 27.88 1.58
C ARG A 342 10.60 27.99 1.68
N THR A 343 11.19 27.15 2.51
CA THR A 343 12.62 26.92 2.71
C THR A 343 12.87 25.41 2.83
N THR A 344 14.11 24.99 3.01
CA THR A 344 14.42 23.58 3.32
C THR A 344 14.15 23.21 4.78
N GLY A 345 13.96 24.20 5.68
CA GLY A 345 13.79 23.97 7.12
C GLY A 345 12.33 23.91 7.60
N ASP A 346 11.37 24.28 6.76
CA ASP A 346 9.94 24.37 7.09
C ASP A 346 9.08 23.37 6.29
N LEU A 347 9.68 22.27 5.83
CA LEU A 347 8.99 21.23 5.07
C LEU A 347 7.84 20.62 5.89
N GLN A 348 6.63 20.71 5.36
CA GLN A 348 5.41 20.11 5.91
C GLN A 348 4.91 19.00 4.98
N LEU A 349 4.33 17.93 5.55
CA LEU A 349 3.70 16.87 4.78
C LEU A 349 2.49 17.43 4.01
N VAL A 350 2.40 17.16 2.72
CA VAL A 350 1.26 17.54 1.87
C VAL A 350 0.51 16.36 1.29
N ALA A 351 1.15 15.20 1.16
CA ALA A 351 0.51 13.95 0.71
C ALA A 351 1.28 12.72 1.20
N GLN A 352 0.56 11.62 1.38
CA GLN A 352 1.10 10.28 1.64
C GLN A 352 0.37 9.28 0.74
N PHE A 353 1.12 8.30 0.22
CA PHE A 353 0.62 7.20 -0.59
C PHE A 353 1.24 5.91 -0.07
N ASP A 354 0.48 4.83 -0.04
CA ASP A 354 0.92 3.52 0.40
C ASP A 354 0.47 2.45 -0.61
N TYR A 355 1.20 1.35 -0.68
CA TYR A 355 0.88 0.27 -1.59
C TYR A 355 -0.42 -0.44 -1.18
N SER A 356 -1.15 -0.96 -2.17
CA SER A 356 -2.39 -1.69 -1.92
C SER A 356 -2.12 -3.19 -1.77
N GLY A 357 -2.78 -3.86 -0.83
CA GLY A 357 -2.75 -5.31 -0.63
C GLY A 357 -1.45 -5.83 -0.01
N THR A 358 -0.65 -4.97 0.62
CA THR A 358 0.57 -5.37 1.33
C THR A 358 0.24 -6.01 2.67
N GLN A 359 1.07 -6.99 3.07
CA GLN A 359 0.88 -7.75 4.29
C GLN A 359 2.22 -7.98 5.00
N MET A 360 2.15 -8.14 6.32
CA MET A 360 3.25 -8.60 7.15
C MET A 360 2.83 -9.85 7.92
N VAL A 361 3.70 -10.84 7.99
CA VAL A 361 3.41 -12.10 8.70
C VAL A 361 4.08 -12.07 10.07
N ASP A 362 3.28 -12.21 11.12
CA ASP A 362 3.75 -12.30 12.50
C ASP A 362 3.98 -13.76 12.88
N PHE A 363 5.22 -14.15 13.10
CA PHE A 363 5.64 -15.46 13.58
C PHE A 363 5.93 -15.48 15.08
N THR A 364 6.01 -14.33 15.75
CA THR A 364 6.51 -14.21 17.12
C THR A 364 5.49 -13.64 18.11
N GLY A 365 4.36 -13.14 17.62
CA GLY A 365 3.30 -12.56 18.43
C GLY A 365 3.60 -11.12 18.86
N THR A 366 4.31 -10.36 18.02
CA THR A 366 4.64 -8.95 18.28
C THR A 366 3.50 -8.00 17.97
N PHE A 367 2.46 -8.41 17.24
CA PHE A 367 1.31 -7.53 16.99
C PHE A 367 0.39 -7.39 18.21
N ALA A 368 -0.36 -6.29 18.26
CA ALA A 368 -1.33 -6.02 19.33
C ALA A 368 -2.60 -6.87 19.19
N TYR A 369 -2.61 -8.06 19.80
CA TYR A 369 -3.79 -8.92 19.91
C TYR A 369 -4.61 -8.57 21.16
N THR A 370 -5.64 -7.73 21.00
CA THR A 370 -6.45 -7.20 22.12
C THR A 370 -7.84 -7.81 22.26
N THR A 371 -8.22 -8.69 21.33
CA THR A 371 -9.53 -9.36 21.33
C THR A 371 -9.57 -10.47 22.38
N ASP A 372 -10.62 -10.49 23.20
CA ASP A 372 -10.97 -11.64 24.06
C ASP A 372 -11.56 -12.76 23.19
N LEU A 373 -10.80 -13.83 22.96
CA LEU A 373 -11.22 -14.94 22.12
C LEU A 373 -11.92 -16.04 22.92
N ASN A 374 -11.68 -16.10 24.23
CA ASN A 374 -12.18 -17.17 25.10
C ASN A 374 -13.43 -16.76 25.92
N GLY A 375 -13.79 -15.48 25.92
CA GLY A 375 -14.99 -14.92 26.53
C GLY A 375 -14.90 -14.71 28.05
N ASN A 376 -13.69 -14.70 28.62
CA ASN A 376 -13.48 -14.50 30.06
C ASN A 376 -13.42 -13.02 30.49
N GLY A 377 -13.52 -12.09 29.54
CA GLY A 377 -13.47 -10.65 29.76
C GLY A 377 -12.05 -10.09 29.92
N LEU A 378 -11.01 -10.86 29.62
CA LEU A 378 -9.60 -10.47 29.66
C LEU A 378 -9.00 -10.50 28.26
N SER A 379 -7.89 -9.76 28.06
CA SER A 379 -7.04 -9.89 26.87
C SER A 379 -5.68 -10.40 27.32
N GLU A 380 -5.31 -11.59 26.86
CA GLU A 380 -4.24 -12.36 27.49
C GLU A 380 -3.06 -12.71 26.57
N CYS A 381 -3.00 -12.19 25.33
CA CYS A 381 -1.94 -12.57 24.40
C CYS A 381 -0.61 -11.83 24.65
N ALA A 382 0.37 -12.53 25.26
CA ALA A 382 1.74 -12.06 25.47
C ALA A 382 2.77 -13.22 25.40
N PRO A 383 3.09 -13.73 24.20
CA PRO A 383 3.93 -14.91 24.05
C PRO A 383 5.34 -14.78 24.66
N GLU A 384 5.92 -13.58 24.66
CA GLU A 384 7.23 -13.30 25.26
C GLU A 384 7.24 -13.40 26.79
N LEU A 385 6.06 -13.34 27.43
CA LEU A 385 5.86 -13.59 28.85
C LEU A 385 5.45 -15.04 29.13
N GLY A 386 5.35 -15.88 28.10
CA GLY A 386 4.86 -17.26 28.19
C GLY A 386 3.32 -17.37 28.24
N VAL A 387 2.59 -16.28 27.97
CA VAL A 387 1.12 -16.28 27.98
C VAL A 387 0.59 -16.40 26.55
N GLN A 388 -0.13 -17.48 26.28
CA GLN A 388 -0.65 -17.83 24.95
C GLN A 388 -2.18 -17.73 24.85
N ALA A 389 -2.87 -17.42 25.95
CA ALA A 389 -4.31 -17.23 25.96
C ALA A 389 -4.68 -16.04 25.05
N ASP A 390 -5.80 -16.16 24.33
CA ASP A 390 -6.28 -15.19 23.31
C ASP A 390 -5.33 -14.88 22.15
N CYS A 391 -4.20 -15.60 22.01
CA CYS A 391 -3.40 -15.50 20.81
C CYS A 391 -4.11 -16.25 19.66
N PRO A 392 -4.12 -15.71 18.42
CA PRO A 392 -4.75 -16.36 17.26
C PRO A 392 -4.12 -17.71 16.90
N VAL A 393 -2.84 -17.89 17.23
CA VAL A 393 -2.09 -19.14 17.12
C VAL A 393 -1.13 -19.23 18.30
N THR A 394 -0.60 -20.43 18.56
CA THR A 394 0.51 -20.59 19.52
C THR A 394 1.81 -20.06 18.91
N PHE A 395 2.43 -19.10 19.57
CA PHE A 395 3.69 -18.50 19.15
C PHE A 395 4.90 -19.08 19.90
N PRO A 396 6.10 -19.13 19.29
CA PRO A 396 6.37 -18.84 17.89
C PRO A 396 5.71 -19.87 16.97
N SER A 397 5.14 -19.39 15.87
CA SER A 397 4.41 -20.22 14.90
C SER A 397 5.24 -20.42 13.64
N ALA A 398 5.24 -21.62 13.05
CA ALA A 398 5.89 -21.87 11.77
C ALA A 398 5.10 -21.31 10.58
N VAL A 399 3.79 -21.13 10.72
CA VAL A 399 2.90 -20.59 9.67
C VAL A 399 2.73 -19.08 9.82
N GLY A 400 2.76 -18.58 11.06
CA GLY A 400 2.54 -17.17 11.38
C GLY A 400 1.09 -16.72 11.17
N VAL A 401 0.85 -15.42 11.37
CA VAL A 401 -0.44 -14.75 11.16
C VAL A 401 -0.24 -13.55 10.25
N ALA A 402 -0.92 -13.52 9.11
CA ALA A 402 -0.83 -12.41 8.17
C ALA A 402 -1.68 -11.21 8.65
N HIS A 403 -1.09 -10.03 8.61
CA HIS A 403 -1.73 -8.75 8.91
C HIS A 403 -1.66 -7.85 7.68
N ASN A 404 -2.82 -7.35 7.24
CA ASN A 404 -2.87 -6.32 6.20
C ASN A 404 -2.28 -5.02 6.75
N LEU A 405 -1.48 -4.33 5.94
CA LEU A 405 -0.87 -3.07 6.32
C LEU A 405 -1.79 -1.90 5.95
N VAL A 406 -2.94 -1.86 6.63
CA VAL A 406 -3.98 -0.84 6.46
C VAL A 406 -4.34 -0.24 7.81
N GLY A 407 -4.58 1.08 7.83
CA GLY A 407 -4.84 1.84 9.04
C GLY A 407 -3.62 1.92 9.94
N ASP A 408 -3.84 1.71 11.24
CA ASP A 408 -2.80 1.75 12.27
C ASP A 408 -2.16 0.36 12.42
N VAL A 409 -0.86 0.26 12.13
CA VAL A 409 -0.10 -0.99 12.30
C VAL A 409 0.56 -0.98 13.67
N ILE A 410 -0.07 -1.63 14.65
CA ILE A 410 0.36 -1.62 16.06
C ILE A 410 1.19 -2.87 16.37
N GLN A 411 2.50 -2.67 16.56
CA GLN A 411 3.42 -3.69 17.02
C GLN A 411 3.92 -3.36 18.44
N ILE A 412 4.25 -4.39 19.20
CA ILE A 412 4.60 -4.30 20.61
C ILE A 412 6.06 -4.73 20.77
N PRO A 413 6.97 -3.80 21.13
CA PRO A 413 8.37 -4.15 21.33
C PRO A 413 8.55 -5.06 22.54
N ALA A 414 9.67 -5.78 22.61
CA ALA A 414 9.97 -6.67 23.73
C ALA A 414 9.94 -5.89 25.08
N GLY A 415 9.16 -6.38 26.05
CA GLY A 415 8.92 -5.70 27.32
C GLY A 415 7.86 -4.59 27.26
N GLY A 416 7.21 -4.39 26.12
CA GLY A 416 6.06 -3.50 25.95
C GLY A 416 4.77 -4.03 26.58
N ARG A 417 4.76 -5.27 27.08
CA ARG A 417 3.65 -5.89 27.82
C ARG A 417 4.05 -6.23 29.25
N VAL A 418 3.07 -6.17 30.15
CA VAL A 418 3.17 -6.73 31.50
C VAL A 418 1.91 -7.51 31.84
N GLN A 419 2.07 -8.65 32.51
CA GLN A 419 0.96 -9.39 33.06
C GLN A 419 0.57 -8.82 34.43
N LEU A 420 -0.71 -8.49 34.58
CA LEU A 420 -1.28 -8.02 35.84
C LEU A 420 -1.65 -9.20 36.75
N ALA A 421 -1.84 -8.91 38.04
CA ALA A 421 -2.16 -9.93 39.05
C ALA A 421 -3.46 -10.72 38.77
N ASN A 422 -4.37 -10.14 37.99
CA ASN A 422 -5.63 -10.78 37.57
C ASN A 422 -5.50 -11.64 36.30
N GLY A 423 -4.29 -11.78 35.72
CA GLY A 423 -4.03 -12.53 34.50
C GLY A 423 -4.00 -11.69 33.22
N SER A 424 -4.67 -10.53 33.19
CA SER A 424 -4.75 -9.66 32.00
C SER A 424 -3.41 -9.05 31.61
N ILE A 425 -3.26 -8.76 30.32
CA ILE A 425 -2.09 -8.11 29.75
C ILE A 425 -2.35 -6.61 29.59
N LEU A 426 -1.44 -5.80 30.15
CA LEU A 426 -1.41 -4.37 29.93
C LEU A 426 -0.30 -4.04 28.93
N ILE A 427 -0.66 -3.34 27.84
CA ILE A 427 0.30 -2.76 26.91
C ILE A 427 0.84 -1.47 27.54
N LEU A 428 2.12 -1.50 27.92
CA LEU A 428 2.86 -0.36 28.47
C LEU A 428 3.43 0.53 27.37
N GLN A 429 3.79 -0.08 26.23
CA GLN A 429 4.39 0.59 25.10
C GLN A 429 4.00 -0.14 23.82
N ALA A 430 3.62 0.64 22.81
CA ALA A 430 3.44 0.17 21.44
C ALA A 430 4.29 1.05 20.52
N ASP A 431 4.74 0.47 19.43
CA ASP A 431 5.21 1.19 18.26
C ASP A 431 4.13 1.03 17.19
N THR A 432 3.49 2.15 16.86
CA THR A 432 2.45 2.17 15.83
C THR A 432 3.01 2.83 14.59
N ALA A 433 3.19 2.04 13.54
CA ALA A 433 3.56 2.57 12.26
C ALA A 433 2.41 3.47 11.75
N VAL A 434 2.76 4.70 11.35
CA VAL A 434 1.93 5.53 10.45
C VAL A 434 0.55 5.87 11.05
N SER A 435 0.49 6.19 12.35
CA SER A 435 -0.71 6.14 13.20
C SER A 435 -1.61 7.38 13.39
N GLY A 436 -1.65 8.36 12.47
CA GLY A 436 -2.64 9.45 12.50
C GLY A 436 -2.91 10.08 13.88
N GLY A 437 -1.90 10.67 14.54
CA GLY A 437 -2.06 11.40 15.80
C GLY A 437 -0.90 11.25 16.78
N GLY A 438 -0.24 10.09 16.80
CA GLY A 438 0.95 9.82 17.62
C GLY A 438 2.29 9.92 16.86
N SER A 439 2.28 9.58 15.56
CA SER A 439 3.48 9.56 14.69
C SER A 439 3.68 10.83 13.85
N GLY A 440 2.67 11.70 13.78
CA GLY A 440 2.66 12.88 12.89
C GLY A 440 2.30 12.60 11.43
N PHE A 441 1.97 11.34 11.07
CA PHE A 441 1.63 10.92 9.71
C PHE A 441 0.22 10.32 9.63
N PRO A 442 -0.53 10.47 8.52
CA PRO A 442 -1.84 9.82 8.34
C PRO A 442 -1.75 8.29 8.36
N GLY A 443 -2.84 7.59 8.71
CA GLY A 443 -3.00 6.14 8.57
C GLY A 443 -2.67 5.59 7.17
N LEU A 444 -2.28 4.32 7.09
CA LEU A 444 -2.17 3.61 5.81
C LEU A 444 -3.55 3.45 5.19
N SER A 445 -3.68 3.80 3.91
CA SER A 445 -4.96 3.94 3.22
C SER A 445 -5.29 2.78 2.27
N ASP A 446 -4.30 1.95 1.95
CA ASP A 446 -4.36 0.76 1.09
C ASP A 446 -4.83 1.06 -0.35
N ASN A 447 -4.66 2.31 -0.81
CA ASN A 447 -5.18 2.79 -2.09
C ASN A 447 -4.20 2.67 -3.26
N GLY A 448 -2.95 2.28 -2.99
CA GLY A 448 -1.89 2.17 -3.99
C GLY A 448 -1.13 3.48 -4.25
N VAL A 449 -0.02 3.35 -4.97
CA VAL A 449 0.89 4.46 -5.27
C VAL A 449 0.71 4.93 -6.72
N SER A 450 0.39 6.21 -6.89
CA SER A 450 0.14 6.85 -8.19
C SER A 450 1.39 7.30 -8.94
N PHE A 451 2.56 7.40 -8.28
CA PHE A 451 3.80 7.95 -8.83
C PHE A 451 3.71 9.39 -9.37
N ALA A 452 2.60 10.06 -9.09
CA ALA A 452 2.38 11.47 -9.39
C ALA A 452 1.35 12.08 -8.42
N TYR A 453 1.47 13.39 -8.21
CA TYR A 453 0.61 14.19 -7.34
C TYR A 453 0.58 15.64 -7.84
N VAL A 454 -0.60 16.28 -7.81
CA VAL A 454 -0.75 17.70 -8.18
C VAL A 454 -1.01 18.52 -6.94
N ASP A 455 -0.03 19.32 -6.51
CA ASP A 455 -0.24 20.29 -5.44
C ASP A 455 -0.91 21.54 -6.02
N ARG A 456 -2.19 21.74 -5.68
CA ARG A 456 -3.00 22.90 -6.09
C ARG A 456 -3.10 24.00 -5.02
N SER A 457 -2.43 23.82 -3.88
CA SER A 457 -2.48 24.78 -2.77
C SER A 457 -1.35 25.82 -2.82
N VAL A 458 -0.48 25.71 -3.84
CA VAL A 458 0.55 26.70 -4.14
C VAL A 458 0.02 27.88 -4.94
N ARG A 459 0.74 28.99 -4.87
CA ARG A 459 0.46 30.22 -5.61
C ARG A 459 1.60 30.55 -6.55
N ASN A 460 1.26 31.06 -7.73
CA ASN A 460 2.23 31.51 -8.72
C ASN A 460 3.28 32.45 -8.14
N GLN A 461 4.44 32.50 -8.79
CA GLN A 461 5.55 33.41 -8.51
C GLN A 461 6.30 33.13 -7.21
N PHE A 462 5.76 32.31 -6.30
CA PHE A 462 6.47 31.89 -5.11
C PHE A 462 7.30 30.63 -5.39
N THR A 463 8.55 30.60 -4.95
CA THR A 463 9.36 29.39 -5.00
C THR A 463 9.03 28.51 -3.80
N TYR A 464 8.76 27.23 -4.08
CA TYR A 464 8.51 26.19 -3.09
C TYR A 464 9.61 25.13 -3.16
N TYR A 465 9.95 24.57 -2.02
CA TYR A 465 10.85 23.43 -1.88
C TYR A 465 10.00 22.18 -1.68
N TYR A 466 10.21 21.17 -2.52
CA TYR A 466 9.56 19.88 -2.43
C TYR A 466 10.58 18.79 -2.10
N SER A 467 10.12 17.76 -1.39
CA SER A 467 10.85 16.51 -1.24
C SER A 467 9.88 15.34 -1.37
N VAL A 468 10.32 14.27 -2.04
CA VAL A 468 9.62 12.98 -2.07
C VAL A 468 10.51 11.97 -1.35
N THR A 469 9.95 11.29 -0.36
CA THR A 469 10.62 10.25 0.41
C THR A 469 9.87 8.93 0.24
N ALA A 470 10.61 7.83 0.29
CA ALA A 470 10.05 6.50 0.51
C ALA A 470 10.12 6.16 2.01
N PHE A 471 9.14 5.43 2.52
CA PHE A 471 9.12 4.89 3.88
C PHE A 471 8.84 3.39 3.86
N ASP A 472 9.40 2.66 4.82
CA ASP A 472 9.14 1.24 5.02
C ASP A 472 8.14 0.99 6.15
N VAL A 473 7.62 -0.24 6.23
CA VAL A 473 6.99 -0.79 7.42
C VAL A 473 7.57 -2.18 7.68
N ASN A 474 8.25 -2.33 8.82
CA ASN A 474 8.99 -3.54 9.16
C ASN A 474 8.87 -3.91 10.66
N SER A 475 9.56 -4.97 11.08
CA SER A 475 9.47 -5.55 12.42
C SER A 475 10.10 -4.67 13.51
N VAL A 476 9.32 -4.40 14.56
CA VAL A 476 9.76 -3.64 15.76
C VAL A 476 10.90 -4.31 16.53
N ARG A 477 11.15 -5.59 16.26
CA ARG A 477 12.23 -6.34 16.89
C ARG A 477 13.60 -5.91 16.36
N SER A 478 13.67 -5.53 15.09
CA SER A 478 14.93 -5.15 14.43
C SER A 478 15.19 -3.64 14.47
N GLY A 479 14.14 -2.82 14.56
CA GLY A 479 14.22 -1.36 14.60
C GLY A 479 12.86 -0.75 14.89
N PRO A 480 12.66 0.56 14.68
CA PRO A 480 11.31 1.16 14.67
C PRO A 480 10.42 0.51 13.61
N SER A 481 9.10 0.52 13.78
CA SER A 481 8.18 -0.08 12.79
C SER A 481 8.25 0.57 11.41
N SER A 482 8.80 1.78 11.31
CA SER A 482 8.90 2.52 10.06
C SER A 482 10.11 3.46 10.08
N LEU A 483 10.90 3.42 9.01
CA LEU A 483 11.98 4.33 8.69
C LEU A 483 11.65 5.06 7.38
N GLU A 484 12.14 6.28 7.26
CA GLU A 484 11.87 7.14 6.10
C GLU A 484 13.17 7.67 5.50
N SER A 485 13.27 7.58 4.17
CA SER A 485 14.44 8.03 3.42
C SER A 485 14.74 9.53 3.65
N PRO A 486 16.00 9.98 3.48
CA PRO A 486 16.34 11.39 3.63
C PRO A 486 15.56 12.32 2.70
N ARG A 487 15.13 13.48 3.22
CA ARG A 487 14.41 14.52 2.48
C ARG A 487 15.33 15.31 1.55
N LYS A 488 15.59 14.78 0.34
CA LYS A 488 16.30 15.50 -0.73
C LYS A 488 15.35 16.51 -1.37
N THR A 489 15.73 17.79 -1.40
CA THR A 489 14.85 18.87 -1.87
C THR A 489 15.14 19.30 -3.31
N GLN A 490 14.07 19.65 -4.03
CA GLN A 490 14.10 20.36 -5.31
C GLN A 490 13.15 21.55 -5.25
N THR A 491 13.33 22.53 -6.15
CA THR A 491 12.51 23.76 -6.13
C THR A 491 11.67 23.90 -7.40
N ALA A 492 10.45 24.39 -7.23
CA ALA A 492 9.61 24.81 -8.35
C ALA A 492 8.95 26.16 -8.04
N THR A 493 8.77 26.96 -9.10
CA THR A 493 8.01 28.21 -9.05
C THR A 493 6.83 28.06 -10.01
N PRO A 494 5.60 27.80 -9.53
CA PRO A 494 4.40 27.76 -10.36
C PRO A 494 4.19 29.11 -11.04
N ARG A 495 3.61 29.07 -12.25
CA ARG A 495 3.36 30.25 -13.08
C ARG A 495 2.27 29.98 -14.11
N ALA A 496 1.58 31.03 -14.49
CA ALA A 496 0.70 31.00 -15.67
C ALA A 496 1.55 30.80 -16.93
N ALA A 497 1.02 30.04 -17.89
CA ALA A 497 1.69 29.82 -19.15
C ALA A 497 1.78 31.11 -19.98
N GLY A 498 2.83 31.22 -20.80
CA GLY A 498 2.98 32.30 -21.74
C GLY A 498 1.85 32.35 -22.78
N PRO A 499 1.60 33.50 -23.41
CA PRO A 499 0.51 33.69 -24.37
C PRO A 499 0.69 32.91 -25.69
N ASN A 500 1.83 32.23 -25.87
CA ASN A 500 2.16 31.38 -27.02
C ASN A 500 2.21 29.88 -26.66
N VAL A 501 1.58 29.51 -25.54
CA VAL A 501 1.44 28.12 -25.08
C VAL A 501 0.03 27.63 -25.33
N THR A 502 -0.05 26.42 -25.86
CA THR A 502 -1.27 25.64 -26.03
C THR A 502 -1.31 24.58 -24.95
N GLN A 503 -2.31 24.61 -24.07
CA GLN A 503 -2.46 23.65 -22.97
C GLN A 503 -3.03 22.31 -23.45
N THR A 504 -2.72 21.23 -22.74
CA THR A 504 -3.32 19.91 -23.01
C THR A 504 -4.83 19.94 -22.75
N ALA A 505 -5.62 19.41 -23.68
CA ALA A 505 -7.07 19.22 -23.50
C ALA A 505 -7.43 17.74 -23.55
N VAL A 506 -7.96 17.23 -22.45
CA VAL A 506 -8.36 15.83 -22.28
C VAL A 506 -9.88 15.72 -22.28
N VAL A 507 -10.42 14.74 -23.00
CA VAL A 507 -11.84 14.41 -23.01
C VAL A 507 -12.01 12.94 -22.63
N SER A 508 -13.01 12.66 -21.80
CA SER A 508 -13.44 11.30 -21.51
C SER A 508 -14.76 10.98 -22.23
N GLY A 509 -14.99 9.71 -22.50
CA GLY A 509 -16.22 9.24 -23.11
C GLY A 509 -16.39 7.73 -23.00
N VAL A 510 -17.63 7.30 -23.10
CA VAL A 510 -18.01 5.89 -23.23
C VAL A 510 -18.51 5.63 -24.64
N TYR A 511 -18.14 4.48 -25.18
CA TYR A 511 -18.35 4.12 -26.57
C TYR A 511 -18.86 2.69 -26.66
N GLY A 512 -19.76 2.46 -27.60
CA GLY A 512 -20.07 1.13 -28.07
C GLY A 512 -18.89 0.50 -28.81
N SER A 513 -18.99 -0.80 -29.03
CA SER A 513 -17.98 -1.57 -29.79
C SER A 513 -17.86 -1.13 -31.25
N ASP A 514 -18.89 -0.49 -31.80
CA ASP A 514 -18.93 0.07 -33.15
C ASP A 514 -18.30 1.48 -33.25
N GLY A 515 -17.85 2.04 -32.12
CA GLY A 515 -17.24 3.37 -32.02
C GLY A 515 -18.22 4.51 -31.82
N VAL A 516 -19.52 4.26 -31.70
CA VAL A 516 -20.52 5.30 -31.39
C VAL A 516 -20.33 5.79 -29.96
N LYS A 517 -20.22 7.10 -29.78
CA LYS A 517 -20.15 7.74 -28.46
C LYS A 517 -21.53 7.70 -27.81
N LEU A 518 -21.61 7.16 -26.60
CA LEU A 518 -22.84 7.09 -25.81
C LEU A 518 -23.00 8.35 -24.92
N ASP A 519 -24.25 8.69 -24.61
CA ASP A 519 -24.60 9.76 -23.67
C ASP A 519 -25.02 9.15 -22.32
N PRO A 520 -24.12 9.10 -21.32
CA PRO A 520 -24.45 8.57 -19.99
C PRO A 520 -25.42 9.45 -19.20
N THR A 521 -25.76 10.64 -19.71
CA THR A 521 -26.74 11.57 -19.09
C THR A 521 -28.14 11.43 -19.68
N ALA A 522 -28.33 10.53 -20.65
CA ALA A 522 -29.62 10.30 -21.28
C ALA A 522 -30.67 9.86 -20.25
N THR A 523 -31.81 10.54 -20.26
CA THR A 523 -32.94 10.22 -19.38
C THR A 523 -33.76 9.07 -19.94
N TYR A 524 -34.43 8.33 -19.07
CA TYR A 524 -35.42 7.33 -19.48
C TYR A 524 -36.53 7.93 -20.36
N PRO A 525 -37.06 7.16 -21.34
CA PRO A 525 -38.15 7.61 -22.19
C PRO A 525 -39.44 7.77 -21.38
N ALA A 526 -40.28 8.73 -21.78
CA ALA A 526 -41.60 8.92 -21.18
C ALA A 526 -42.50 7.70 -21.47
N ILE A 527 -43.33 7.35 -20.49
CA ILE A 527 -44.35 6.32 -20.62
C ILE A 527 -45.71 6.94 -20.96
N ASP A 528 -46.42 6.35 -21.92
CA ASP A 528 -47.78 6.76 -22.25
C ASP A 528 -48.73 6.37 -21.11
N THR A 529 -49.45 7.36 -20.58
CA THR A 529 -50.32 7.18 -19.42
C THR A 529 -51.54 6.28 -19.68
N LEU A 530 -51.92 6.03 -20.92
CA LEU A 530 -53.08 5.23 -21.31
C LEU A 530 -52.69 3.83 -21.74
N THR A 531 -51.61 3.69 -22.51
CA THR A 531 -51.21 2.40 -23.12
C THR A 531 -50.04 1.74 -22.41
N GLY A 532 -49.29 2.45 -21.57
CA GLY A 532 -48.10 1.92 -20.90
C GLY A 532 -46.90 1.70 -21.82
N THR A 533 -46.94 2.25 -23.04
CA THR A 533 -45.85 2.15 -24.05
C THR A 533 -44.79 3.24 -23.87
N PHE A 534 -43.53 2.97 -24.20
CA PHE A 534 -42.46 3.99 -24.14
C PHE A 534 -42.27 4.71 -25.47
N ALA A 535 -42.13 6.04 -25.42
CA ALA A 535 -42.00 6.90 -26.60
C ALA A 535 -40.57 6.99 -27.20
N GLY A 536 -39.62 6.18 -26.70
CA GLY A 536 -38.22 6.21 -27.12
C GLY A 536 -37.43 5.02 -26.59
N ASN A 537 -36.12 5.00 -26.87
CA ASN A 537 -35.22 3.94 -26.43
C ASN A 537 -34.80 4.11 -24.96
N MET A 538 -34.42 3.01 -24.32
CA MET A 538 -33.77 2.99 -23.03
C MET A 538 -32.38 3.66 -23.12
N PRO A 539 -31.98 4.38 -22.06
CA PRO A 539 -30.67 5.03 -21.98
C PRO A 539 -29.53 4.01 -21.82
N PRO A 540 -28.29 4.34 -22.25
CA PRO A 540 -27.13 3.45 -22.17
C PRO A 540 -26.75 3.10 -20.73
N ALA A 541 -26.38 1.84 -20.53
CA ALA A 541 -25.87 1.28 -19.29
C ALA A 541 -24.40 1.71 -19.06
N ALA A 542 -24.18 3.00 -18.88
CA ALA A 542 -22.86 3.63 -18.97
C ALA A 542 -22.50 4.52 -17.75
N ASP A 543 -22.87 4.08 -16.55
CA ASP A 543 -22.58 4.80 -15.30
C ASP A 543 -21.10 4.79 -14.86
N GLY A 544 -20.22 4.14 -15.61
CA GLY A 544 -18.81 4.02 -15.31
C GLY A 544 -18.07 5.34 -15.51
N SER A 545 -16.97 5.48 -14.78
CA SER A 545 -16.08 6.63 -14.85
C SER A 545 -14.64 6.16 -14.98
N LEU A 546 -13.93 6.73 -15.95
CA LEU A 546 -12.52 6.52 -16.17
C LEU A 546 -11.78 7.84 -15.97
N LEU A 547 -10.86 7.87 -15.01
CA LEU A 547 -10.18 9.08 -14.54
C LEU A 547 -8.66 8.93 -14.63
N LEU A 548 -7.98 10.03 -14.96
CA LEU A 548 -6.53 10.22 -14.71
C LEU A 548 -6.37 10.83 -13.32
N SER A 549 -6.06 9.99 -12.33
CA SER A 549 -6.09 10.36 -10.91
C SER A 549 -5.00 11.37 -10.55
N SER A 550 -3.80 11.23 -11.14
CA SER A 550 -2.66 12.13 -10.97
C SER A 550 -1.74 12.10 -12.19
N ALA A 551 -2.06 12.85 -13.25
CA ALA A 551 -1.28 12.84 -14.49
C ALA A 551 -0.40 14.09 -14.64
N VAL A 552 0.79 13.91 -15.23
CA VAL A 552 1.53 15.00 -15.87
C VAL A 552 0.88 15.22 -17.24
N ILE A 553 -0.21 15.97 -17.28
CA ILE A 553 -1.04 16.13 -18.48
C ILE A 553 -0.28 16.73 -19.65
N GLU A 554 0.77 17.51 -19.37
CA GLU A 554 1.65 18.12 -20.36
C GLU A 554 2.53 17.07 -21.07
N ALA A 555 2.73 15.91 -20.44
CA ALA A 555 3.55 14.81 -20.96
C ALA A 555 2.71 13.65 -21.52
N LEU A 556 1.44 13.88 -21.87
CA LEU A 556 0.59 12.87 -22.50
C LEU A 556 0.81 12.81 -24.02
N ALA A 557 0.73 11.59 -24.57
CA ALA A 557 0.69 11.38 -26.01
C ALA A 557 -0.65 11.85 -26.62
N ALA A 558 -0.66 12.16 -27.92
CA ALA A 558 -1.91 12.48 -28.62
C ALA A 558 -2.80 11.23 -28.81
N GLY A 559 -4.12 11.43 -28.89
CA GLY A 559 -5.09 10.37 -29.14
C GLY A 559 -5.57 9.66 -27.88
N ASP A 560 -6.06 8.43 -28.02
CA ASP A 560 -6.58 7.61 -26.92
C ASP A 560 -5.41 7.15 -26.02
N VAL A 561 -5.27 7.77 -24.85
CA VAL A 561 -4.18 7.49 -23.91
C VAL A 561 -4.53 6.42 -22.88
N ALA A 562 -5.81 6.19 -22.63
CA ALA A 562 -6.28 5.09 -21.80
C ALA A 562 -7.64 4.61 -22.30
N THR A 563 -7.80 3.29 -22.33
CA THR A 563 -9.02 2.62 -22.72
C THR A 563 -9.35 1.55 -21.71
N VAL A 564 -10.60 1.44 -21.29
CA VAL A 564 -11.10 0.36 -20.45
C VAL A 564 -12.26 -0.29 -21.17
N THR A 565 -12.16 -1.58 -21.45
CA THR A 565 -13.19 -2.39 -22.10
C THR A 565 -13.73 -3.42 -21.12
N LEU A 566 -15.05 -3.49 -21.02
CA LEU A 566 -15.73 -4.56 -20.28
C LEU A 566 -15.79 -5.78 -21.20
N ASP A 567 -14.98 -6.80 -20.93
CA ASP A 567 -14.86 -7.94 -21.85
C ASP A 567 -16.03 -8.90 -21.74
N SER A 568 -16.39 -9.26 -20.50
CA SER A 568 -17.52 -10.13 -20.18
C SER A 568 -17.89 -10.01 -18.70
N VAL A 569 -19.10 -10.46 -18.37
CA VAL A 569 -19.55 -10.63 -16.98
C VAL A 569 -20.07 -12.05 -16.87
N SER A 570 -19.62 -12.81 -15.87
CA SER A 570 -20.16 -14.15 -15.64
C SER A 570 -21.55 -14.07 -14.99
N ALA A 571 -22.30 -15.16 -15.08
CA ALA A 571 -23.39 -15.38 -14.13
C ALA A 571 -22.85 -15.48 -12.69
N GLY A 572 -23.72 -15.27 -11.70
CA GLY A 572 -23.39 -15.37 -10.28
C GLY A 572 -24.61 -15.11 -9.39
N THR A 573 -24.51 -15.43 -8.12
CA THR A 573 -25.63 -15.36 -7.18
C THR A 573 -25.50 -14.22 -6.18
N VAL A 574 -26.63 -13.77 -5.63
CA VAL A 574 -26.64 -12.81 -4.51
C VAL A 574 -25.89 -13.35 -3.27
N GLY A 575 -25.25 -12.44 -2.54
CA GLY A 575 -24.47 -12.73 -1.32
C GLY A 575 -25.18 -13.63 -0.30
N GLY A 576 -24.50 -14.70 0.12
CA GLY A 576 -24.98 -15.67 1.12
C GLY A 576 -25.62 -16.95 0.55
N ILE A 577 -25.77 -17.07 -0.78
CA ILE A 577 -26.34 -18.25 -1.45
C ILE A 577 -25.28 -19.00 -2.28
N GLY A 578 -24.36 -18.29 -2.93
CA GLY A 578 -23.30 -18.86 -3.78
C GLY A 578 -22.25 -17.82 -4.17
N ALA A 579 -21.50 -18.06 -5.24
CA ALA A 579 -20.43 -17.16 -5.71
C ALA A 579 -20.97 -15.90 -6.44
N ALA A 580 -20.37 -14.74 -6.16
CA ALA A 580 -20.65 -13.48 -6.86
C ALA A 580 -20.23 -13.56 -8.35
N PRO A 581 -20.89 -12.82 -9.26
CA PRO A 581 -20.46 -12.75 -10.66
C PRO A 581 -19.11 -12.06 -10.77
N ASN A 582 -18.28 -12.54 -11.69
CA ASN A 582 -16.99 -11.94 -12.03
C ASN A 582 -17.15 -10.99 -13.22
N ILE A 583 -16.64 -9.77 -13.07
CA ILE A 583 -16.53 -8.77 -14.13
C ILE A 583 -15.11 -8.84 -14.69
N TYR A 584 -14.98 -9.15 -15.98
CA TYR A 584 -13.71 -9.23 -16.69
C TYR A 584 -13.48 -7.94 -17.46
N ILE A 585 -12.37 -7.26 -17.16
CA ILE A 585 -12.06 -5.92 -17.69
C ILE A 585 -10.66 -5.91 -18.28
N THR A 586 -10.55 -5.34 -19.48
CA THR A 586 -9.27 -5.05 -20.12
C THR A 586 -8.99 -3.56 -20.07
N MET A 587 -7.89 -3.17 -19.43
CA MET A 587 -7.35 -1.82 -19.47
C MET A 587 -6.19 -1.75 -20.45
N LYS A 588 -6.16 -0.73 -21.30
CA LYS A 588 -5.15 -0.59 -22.36
C LYS A 588 -4.64 0.84 -22.46
N SER A 589 -3.32 0.97 -22.67
CA SER A 589 -2.67 2.22 -23.08
C SER A 589 -1.52 1.90 -24.04
N GLY A 590 -1.67 2.27 -25.32
CA GLY A 590 -0.72 1.89 -26.36
C GLY A 590 -0.49 0.36 -26.41
N PRO A 591 0.75 -0.14 -26.23
CA PRO A 591 1.06 -1.57 -26.19
C PRO A 591 0.78 -2.23 -24.83
N THR A 592 0.55 -1.46 -23.78
CA THR A 592 0.33 -1.99 -22.42
C THR A 592 -1.11 -2.41 -22.26
N VAL A 593 -1.31 -3.66 -21.84
CA VAL A 593 -2.61 -4.29 -21.62
C VAL A 593 -2.60 -4.93 -20.23
N VAL A 594 -3.63 -4.65 -19.43
CA VAL A 594 -3.84 -5.22 -18.10
C VAL A 594 -5.24 -5.83 -18.08
N HIS A 595 -5.32 -7.12 -17.75
CA HIS A 595 -6.60 -7.80 -17.53
C HIS A 595 -6.88 -7.84 -16.02
N GLN A 596 -8.09 -7.48 -15.63
CA GLN A 596 -8.56 -7.49 -14.25
C GLN A 596 -9.83 -8.31 -14.15
N VAL A 597 -9.95 -9.03 -13.03
CA VAL A 597 -11.17 -9.74 -12.66
C VAL A 597 -11.64 -9.17 -11.34
N VAL A 598 -12.87 -8.64 -11.34
CA VAL A 598 -13.46 -8.04 -10.14
C VAL A 598 -14.69 -8.85 -9.77
N PRO A 599 -14.75 -9.46 -8.57
CA PRO A 599 -16.01 -9.99 -8.06
C PRO A 599 -16.96 -8.82 -7.85
N ALA A 600 -18.18 -8.90 -8.38
CA ALA A 600 -19.18 -7.87 -8.18
C ALA A 600 -19.47 -7.71 -6.67
N PRO A 601 -19.51 -6.48 -6.13
CA PRO A 601 -19.81 -6.27 -4.73
C PRO A 601 -21.24 -6.70 -4.40
N GLU A 602 -21.37 -7.65 -3.47
CA GLU A 602 -22.64 -8.21 -3.02
C GLU A 602 -23.22 -7.38 -1.87
N PRO A 603 -24.45 -6.82 -1.98
CA PRO A 603 -25.12 -6.27 -0.81
C PRO A 603 -25.59 -7.35 0.15
N GLY A 604 -25.86 -6.95 1.39
CA GLY A 604 -26.50 -7.82 2.36
C GLY A 604 -27.96 -8.17 1.99
N PHE A 605 -28.41 -9.32 2.49
CA PHE A 605 -29.76 -9.87 2.30
C PHE A 605 -30.89 -8.85 2.57
N ASN A 606 -30.70 -7.84 3.43
CA ASN A 606 -31.74 -6.87 3.81
C ASN A 606 -31.63 -5.48 3.13
N ALA A 607 -30.79 -5.29 2.10
CA ALA A 607 -30.64 -3.99 1.44
C ALA A 607 -31.95 -3.52 0.72
N ALA A 608 -31.99 -2.29 0.19
CA ALA A 608 -33.13 -1.81 -0.62
C ALA A 608 -32.92 -2.11 -2.12
N ALA A 609 -33.99 -2.21 -2.91
CA ALA A 609 -33.90 -2.44 -4.37
C ALA A 609 -33.22 -1.31 -5.16
N THR A 610 -33.03 -0.14 -4.54
CA THR A 610 -32.28 1.01 -5.08
C THR A 610 -30.83 1.07 -4.60
N THR A 611 -30.40 0.11 -3.78
CA THR A 611 -29.02 0.06 -3.30
C THR A 611 -28.14 -0.33 -4.48
N THR A 612 -27.00 0.34 -4.62
CA THR A 612 -25.96 -0.03 -5.57
C THR A 612 -24.68 -0.37 -4.82
N GLY A 613 -23.98 -1.40 -5.29
CA GLY A 613 -22.58 -1.63 -4.93
C GLY A 613 -21.69 -0.83 -5.88
N THR A 614 -20.48 -0.50 -5.46
CA THR A 614 -19.48 0.14 -6.34
C THR A 614 -18.23 -0.70 -6.39
N TYR A 615 -17.67 -0.87 -7.58
CA TYR A 615 -16.33 -1.43 -7.73
C TYR A 615 -15.41 -0.40 -8.36
N SER A 616 -14.13 -0.49 -8.03
CA SER A 616 -13.10 0.37 -8.61
C SER A 616 -11.84 -0.44 -8.87
N LEU A 617 -11.12 -0.03 -9.91
CA LEU A 617 -9.87 -0.60 -10.36
C LEU A 617 -8.88 0.53 -10.58
N ASN A 618 -7.65 0.35 -10.09
CA ASN A 618 -6.55 1.28 -10.29
C ASN A 618 -5.41 0.57 -11.01
N ALA A 619 -4.89 1.18 -12.07
CA ALA A 619 -3.74 0.64 -12.78
C ALA A 619 -2.85 1.74 -13.37
N ALA A 620 -1.54 1.65 -13.12
CA ALA A 620 -0.52 2.50 -13.74
C ALA A 620 -0.17 1.99 -15.14
N ILE A 621 -0.91 2.43 -16.17
CA ILE A 621 -0.73 1.96 -17.55
C ILE A 621 -0.31 3.04 -18.55
N VAL A 622 -0.56 4.32 -18.27
CA VAL A 622 -0.39 5.39 -19.26
C VAL A 622 1.07 5.84 -19.33
N PRO A 623 1.78 5.69 -20.46
CA PRO A 623 3.17 6.11 -20.59
C PRO A 623 3.29 7.62 -20.77
N TYR A 624 4.47 8.15 -20.42
CA TYR A 624 4.85 9.52 -20.73
C TYR A 624 5.28 9.63 -22.20
N ASP A 625 4.83 10.66 -22.92
CA ASP A 625 5.41 11.05 -24.20
C ASP A 625 6.83 11.55 -23.95
N SER A 626 7.82 10.76 -24.38
CA SER A 626 9.23 11.04 -24.10
C SER A 626 9.74 12.40 -24.62
N ALA A 627 9.15 12.96 -25.68
CA ALA A 627 9.55 14.26 -26.19
C ALA A 627 9.03 15.38 -25.29
N GLU A 628 7.76 15.32 -24.89
CA GLU A 628 7.15 16.29 -23.98
C GLU A 628 7.73 16.17 -22.56
N ALA A 629 7.91 14.94 -22.08
CA ALA A 629 8.51 14.66 -20.77
C ALA A 629 9.91 15.29 -20.64
N ARG A 630 10.73 15.23 -21.70
CA ARG A 630 12.05 15.87 -21.71
C ARG A 630 11.98 17.39 -21.62
N LEU A 631 10.92 18.04 -22.12
CA LEU A 631 10.77 19.49 -21.99
C LEU A 631 10.80 19.91 -20.52
N PHE A 632 10.12 19.15 -19.65
CA PHE A 632 10.06 19.42 -18.22
C PHE A 632 11.14 18.69 -17.40
N GLY A 633 12.18 18.16 -18.07
CA GLY A 633 13.29 17.49 -17.40
C GLY A 633 12.95 16.14 -16.77
N LEU A 634 11.80 15.53 -17.10
CA LEU A 634 11.47 14.18 -16.66
C LEU A 634 12.42 13.17 -17.33
N ALA A 635 13.15 12.44 -16.51
CA ALA A 635 14.15 11.46 -16.95
C ALA A 635 14.11 10.23 -16.02
N PHE A 636 13.00 9.50 -16.08
CA PHE A 636 12.82 8.26 -15.33
C PHE A 636 13.82 7.21 -15.82
N SER A 637 14.43 6.50 -14.87
CA SER A 637 15.30 5.34 -15.15
C SER A 637 14.55 4.01 -15.06
N GLN A 638 13.27 4.05 -14.72
CA GLN A 638 12.37 2.90 -14.58
C GLN A 638 11.11 3.14 -15.42
N ASP A 639 10.34 2.09 -15.72
CA ASP A 639 9.05 2.20 -16.40
C ASP A 639 7.97 2.77 -15.46
N VAL A 640 7.96 4.09 -15.31
CA VAL A 640 6.94 4.83 -14.54
C VAL A 640 5.79 5.20 -15.46
N ARG A 641 4.57 4.88 -15.03
CA ARG A 641 3.33 5.13 -15.79
C ARG A 641 2.34 5.90 -14.94
N MET A 642 1.54 6.74 -15.58
CA MET A 642 0.46 7.47 -14.90
C MET A 642 -0.71 6.51 -14.63
N PRO A 643 -1.33 6.59 -13.44
CA PRO A 643 -2.45 5.76 -13.06
C PRO A 643 -3.73 6.22 -13.71
N VAL A 644 -4.57 5.23 -14.02
CA VAL A 644 -5.99 5.42 -14.28
C VAL A 644 -6.80 4.71 -13.23
N THR A 645 -7.90 5.35 -12.86
CA THR A 645 -8.92 4.78 -11.99
C THR A 645 -10.17 4.56 -12.83
N PHE A 646 -10.64 3.32 -12.89
CA PHE A 646 -11.97 3.00 -13.38
C PHE A 646 -12.88 2.71 -12.19
N GLY A 647 -14.11 3.20 -12.20
CA GLY A 647 -15.11 2.83 -11.22
C GLY A 647 -16.50 2.84 -11.83
N ALA A 648 -17.34 1.90 -11.43
CA ALA A 648 -18.74 1.81 -11.86
C ALA A 648 -19.60 1.19 -10.76
N SER A 649 -20.91 1.18 -10.96
CA SER A 649 -21.83 0.56 -10.02
C SER A 649 -22.33 -0.81 -10.49
N VAL A 650 -22.74 -1.63 -9.53
CA VAL A 650 -23.53 -2.84 -9.73
C VAL A 650 -24.86 -2.67 -9.02
N ILE A 651 -25.92 -3.24 -9.57
CA ILE A 651 -27.22 -3.26 -8.90
C ILE A 651 -27.13 -4.23 -7.73
N ALA A 652 -27.40 -3.73 -6.54
CA ALA A 652 -27.33 -4.55 -5.34
C ALA A 652 -28.63 -5.37 -5.20
N GLY A 653 -28.51 -6.70 -5.29
CA GLY A 653 -29.61 -7.62 -5.04
C GLY A 653 -29.98 -7.72 -3.55
N SER A 654 -31.18 -7.32 -3.16
CA SER A 654 -31.65 -7.42 -1.78
C SER A 654 -32.96 -8.17 -1.62
N ALA A 655 -33.08 -8.91 -0.52
CA ALA A 655 -34.23 -9.70 -0.11
C ALA A 655 -34.77 -9.20 1.24
N THR A 656 -35.48 -8.06 1.27
CA THR A 656 -36.15 -7.59 2.50
C THR A 656 -37.23 -8.55 3.03
N SER A 657 -37.62 -9.55 2.23
CA SER A 657 -38.37 -10.74 2.67
C SER A 657 -38.40 -11.76 1.53
N PRO A 658 -38.39 -13.08 1.81
CA PRO A 658 -38.74 -14.11 0.81
C PRO A 658 -40.11 -13.85 0.16
N GLY A 659 -40.97 -13.06 0.83
CA GLY A 659 -42.28 -12.48 0.49
C GLY A 659 -42.35 -11.40 -0.60
N ARG A 660 -41.23 -10.70 -0.85
CA ARG A 660 -41.17 -9.52 -1.76
C ARG A 660 -40.23 -9.73 -2.94
N GLY A 661 -39.67 -10.93 -3.06
CA GLY A 661 -38.44 -11.19 -3.81
C GLY A 661 -38.64 -11.71 -5.22
N THR A 662 -39.22 -10.92 -6.11
CA THR A 662 -39.26 -11.24 -7.55
C THR A 662 -39.58 -9.99 -8.36
N ILE A 663 -38.73 -8.98 -8.19
CA ILE A 663 -37.89 -8.39 -9.24
C ILE A 663 -36.78 -7.66 -8.48
N ILE A 664 -35.79 -8.43 -8.05
CA ILE A 664 -34.71 -7.93 -7.20
C ILE A 664 -33.80 -7.04 -8.04
N GLY A 665 -33.74 -5.75 -7.70
CA GLY A 665 -32.86 -4.74 -8.30
C GLY A 665 -33.33 -4.12 -9.62
N ARG A 666 -34.14 -4.83 -10.43
CA ARG A 666 -34.63 -4.31 -11.73
C ARG A 666 -35.93 -3.52 -11.64
N TYR A 667 -36.85 -3.83 -10.72
CA TYR A 667 -38.11 -3.07 -10.63
C TYR A 667 -38.47 -2.73 -9.18
N GLY A 668 -38.83 -1.47 -8.94
CA GLY A 668 -39.20 -0.99 -7.61
C GLY A 668 -40.65 -1.33 -7.27
N VAL A 669 -40.89 -1.89 -6.07
CA VAL A 669 -42.23 -2.31 -5.61
C VAL A 669 -42.92 -1.30 -4.68
N ALA A 670 -42.48 -0.03 -4.70
CA ALA A 670 -42.94 1.01 -3.76
C ALA A 670 -44.45 1.34 -3.88
N GLY A 671 -45.11 0.99 -5.00
CA GLY A 671 -46.52 1.30 -5.30
C GLY A 671 -47.57 0.24 -4.91
N GLY A 672 -47.18 -0.86 -4.26
CA GLY A 672 -48.10 -1.94 -3.86
C GLY A 672 -47.99 -3.21 -4.71
N ALA A 673 -48.88 -4.20 -4.47
CA ALA A 673 -48.78 -5.52 -5.12
C ALA A 673 -49.00 -5.49 -6.64
N ALA A 674 -49.67 -4.47 -7.19
CA ALA A 674 -49.91 -4.31 -8.62
C ALA A 674 -48.65 -3.96 -9.42
N SER A 675 -47.78 -3.12 -8.86
CA SER A 675 -46.58 -2.59 -9.53
C SER A 675 -45.59 -3.68 -9.97
N ARG A 676 -45.62 -4.85 -9.33
CA ARG A 676 -44.73 -5.97 -9.65
C ARG A 676 -45.05 -6.64 -11.00
N TYR A 677 -46.24 -6.43 -11.56
CA TYR A 677 -46.64 -7.06 -12.82
C TYR A 677 -46.52 -6.11 -14.02
N LEU A 678 -46.44 -4.80 -13.75
CA LEU A 678 -46.44 -3.78 -14.79
C LEU A 678 -45.05 -3.58 -15.37
N ALA A 679 -44.02 -3.58 -14.52
CA ALA A 679 -42.64 -3.40 -14.96
C ALA A 679 -42.05 -4.75 -15.40
N HIS A 680 -41.93 -4.97 -16.70
CA HIS A 680 -41.30 -6.15 -17.30
C HIS A 680 -40.80 -5.84 -18.72
N SER A 681 -39.92 -6.69 -19.24
CA SER A 681 -39.34 -6.50 -20.58
C SER A 681 -40.39 -6.72 -21.68
N ARG A 682 -40.22 -6.03 -22.81
CA ARG A 682 -41.23 -5.94 -23.88
C ARG A 682 -40.68 -6.42 -25.21
N TRP A 683 -41.37 -7.37 -25.83
CA TRP A 683 -41.06 -7.86 -27.18
C TRP A 683 -41.96 -7.23 -28.23
N PHE A 684 -41.38 -6.81 -29.37
CA PHE A 684 -42.13 -6.34 -30.53
C PHE A 684 -41.33 -6.50 -31.83
N ASP A 685 -42.02 -6.56 -32.98
CA ASP A 685 -41.35 -6.68 -34.27
C ASP A 685 -40.51 -5.42 -34.56
N GLN A 686 -39.31 -5.57 -35.13
CA GLN A 686 -38.49 -4.40 -35.46
C GLN A 686 -39.20 -3.50 -36.49
N GLY A 687 -39.31 -2.20 -36.18
CA GLY A 687 -40.03 -1.22 -37.00
C GLY A 687 -41.55 -1.19 -36.76
N GLY A 688 -42.05 -2.07 -35.89
CA GLY A 688 -43.41 -1.98 -35.34
C GLY A 688 -43.52 -0.97 -34.19
N THR A 689 -44.73 -0.80 -33.68
CA THR A 689 -45.00 -0.03 -32.46
C THR A 689 -44.95 -0.96 -31.26
N GLU A 690 -44.36 -0.52 -30.15
CA GLU A 690 -44.44 -1.25 -28.88
C GLU A 690 -45.93 -1.51 -28.56
N PRO A 691 -46.34 -2.77 -28.35
CA PRO A 691 -47.72 -3.07 -27.98
C PRO A 691 -48.02 -2.43 -26.62
N ALA A 692 -49.29 -2.06 -26.41
CA ALA A 692 -49.75 -1.63 -25.09
C ALA A 692 -49.33 -2.67 -24.02
N ASP A 693 -48.91 -2.17 -22.85
CA ASP A 693 -48.46 -3.02 -21.75
C ASP A 693 -49.51 -4.11 -21.49
N PRO A 694 -49.11 -5.40 -21.55
CA PRO A 694 -50.03 -6.52 -21.68
C PRO A 694 -51.12 -6.63 -20.61
N THR A 695 -52.21 -7.27 -21.03
CA THR A 695 -53.22 -7.85 -20.15
C THR A 695 -52.61 -8.96 -19.32
N ILE A 696 -52.58 -8.80 -17.99
CA ILE A 696 -52.17 -9.85 -17.06
C ILE A 696 -53.34 -10.81 -16.89
N THR A 697 -53.19 -12.09 -17.27
CA THR A 697 -54.25 -13.12 -17.24
C THR A 697 -54.41 -13.82 -15.87
N SER A 698 -55.51 -14.56 -15.66
CA SER A 698 -55.82 -15.25 -14.40
C SER A 698 -55.17 -16.61 -14.21
N SER A 699 -54.78 -16.88 -12.96
CA SER A 699 -54.44 -18.23 -12.48
C SER A 699 -55.55 -19.25 -12.81
N PRO A 700 -55.22 -20.51 -13.19
CA PRO A 700 -53.87 -21.10 -13.24
C PRO A 700 -53.08 -20.76 -14.51
N ASP A 701 -53.69 -20.08 -15.47
CA ASP A 701 -53.03 -19.74 -16.72
C ASP A 701 -51.88 -18.75 -16.42
N SER A 702 -50.63 -19.18 -16.59
CA SER A 702 -49.46 -18.35 -16.30
C SER A 702 -49.19 -17.29 -17.39
N THR A 703 -50.06 -17.16 -18.39
CA THR A 703 -49.83 -16.39 -19.62
C THR A 703 -50.03 -14.88 -19.47
N HIS A 704 -49.16 -14.22 -18.71
CA HIS A 704 -48.85 -12.84 -19.08
C HIS A 704 -48.08 -12.87 -20.41
N ASN A 705 -48.33 -11.92 -21.30
CA ASN A 705 -47.65 -11.89 -22.60
C ASN A 705 -46.65 -10.74 -22.61
N SER A 706 -45.35 -11.01 -22.51
CA SER A 706 -44.30 -9.98 -22.42
C SER A 706 -44.07 -9.25 -23.76
N GLY A 707 -45.12 -8.69 -24.35
CA GLY A 707 -45.15 -8.06 -25.67
C GLY A 707 -45.90 -8.89 -26.72
N GLY A 708 -45.54 -8.70 -28.00
CA GLY A 708 -46.17 -9.39 -29.12
C GLY A 708 -45.27 -9.40 -30.35
N LEU A 709 -45.04 -10.59 -30.92
CA LEU A 709 -44.19 -10.80 -32.09
C LEU A 709 -44.97 -11.55 -33.17
N LYS A 710 -44.77 -11.18 -34.44
CA LYS A 710 -45.37 -11.92 -35.55
C LYS A 710 -44.88 -13.36 -35.57
N GLY A 711 -45.82 -14.31 -35.54
CA GLY A 711 -45.53 -15.74 -35.52
C GLY A 711 -45.28 -16.32 -34.13
N VAL A 712 -45.44 -15.53 -33.05
CA VAL A 712 -45.39 -16.01 -31.66
C VAL A 712 -46.75 -15.77 -31.02
N ALA A 713 -47.38 -16.84 -30.53
CA ALA A 713 -48.71 -16.78 -29.94
C ALA A 713 -48.67 -16.26 -28.49
N LYS A 714 -47.68 -16.67 -27.70
CA LYS A 714 -47.54 -16.33 -26.28
C LYS A 714 -46.06 -16.18 -25.89
N ILE A 715 -45.74 -15.18 -25.08
CA ILE A 715 -44.39 -14.94 -24.55
C ILE A 715 -44.46 -14.85 -23.02
N TRP A 716 -43.95 -15.87 -22.35
CA TRP A 716 -43.84 -15.90 -20.89
C TRP A 716 -42.45 -15.45 -20.45
N ALA A 717 -42.39 -14.72 -19.34
CA ALA A 717 -41.18 -14.36 -18.64
C ALA A 717 -41.35 -14.56 -17.12
N PRO A 718 -40.27 -14.77 -16.36
CA PRO A 718 -40.32 -14.86 -14.91
C PRO A 718 -41.05 -13.70 -14.25
N GLN A 719 -42.04 -14.02 -13.42
CA GLN A 719 -42.74 -13.10 -12.51
C GLN A 719 -42.90 -13.84 -11.18
N ALA A 720 -42.68 -13.19 -10.04
CA ALA A 720 -43.45 -13.60 -8.87
C ALA A 720 -44.15 -12.41 -8.25
N TYR A 721 -45.37 -12.55 -7.78
CA TYR A 721 -45.86 -13.36 -6.69
C TYR A 721 -47.32 -13.59 -7.12
N ARG A 722 -47.63 -14.59 -7.95
CA ARG A 722 -48.89 -14.61 -8.72
C ARG A 722 -50.15 -15.01 -7.92
N ASN A 723 -50.06 -15.26 -6.61
CA ASN A 723 -51.21 -15.74 -5.82
C ASN A 723 -51.87 -14.67 -4.95
N GLY A 724 -53.10 -14.29 -5.31
CA GLY A 724 -54.14 -13.96 -4.34
C GLY A 724 -55.15 -15.11 -4.30
N THR A 725 -55.38 -15.70 -3.12
CA THR A 725 -56.49 -16.64 -2.91
C THR A 725 -57.81 -15.87 -2.92
N PRO A 726 -58.89 -16.34 -3.56
CA PRO A 726 -60.23 -15.82 -3.28
C PRO A 726 -60.55 -16.02 -1.79
N PRO A 727 -61.23 -15.09 -1.10
CA PRO A 727 -61.61 -15.29 0.30
C PRO A 727 -62.48 -16.56 0.44
N GLY A 728 -61.98 -17.59 1.15
CA GLY A 728 -62.76 -18.78 1.52
C GLY A 728 -62.29 -20.14 0.99
N ALA A 729 -61.24 -20.23 0.15
CA ALA A 729 -60.71 -21.52 -0.30
C ALA A 729 -59.55 -21.99 0.60
N GLY A 730 -59.80 -23.03 1.41
CA GLY A 730 -58.92 -23.55 2.47
C GLY A 730 -57.73 -24.41 2.04
N THR A 731 -57.15 -24.22 0.86
CA THR A 731 -55.87 -24.86 0.49
C THR A 731 -55.02 -23.85 -0.27
N GLY A 732 -53.98 -23.32 0.40
CA GLY A 732 -53.04 -22.38 -0.20
C GLY A 732 -52.29 -23.04 -1.35
N PHE A 733 -52.48 -22.54 -2.56
CA PHE A 733 -51.59 -22.89 -3.67
C PHE A 733 -50.19 -22.33 -3.36
N PRO A 734 -49.14 -23.16 -3.44
CA PRO A 734 -47.79 -22.72 -3.12
C PRO A 734 -47.40 -21.59 -4.05
N VAL A 735 -47.01 -20.48 -3.43
CA VAL A 735 -46.29 -19.38 -4.05
C VAL A 735 -45.21 -19.98 -4.96
N ASN A 736 -44.90 -19.33 -6.08
CA ASN A 736 -43.69 -19.60 -6.87
C ASN A 736 -42.43 -19.17 -6.08
N ALA A 737 -42.28 -19.76 -4.90
CA ALA A 737 -41.30 -19.52 -3.87
C ALA A 737 -39.97 -20.17 -4.24
N PHE A 738 -39.95 -21.00 -5.27
CA PHE A 738 -38.75 -21.63 -5.77
C PHE A 738 -38.23 -20.98 -7.05
N LEU A 739 -39.02 -20.25 -7.89
CA LEU A 739 -38.44 -19.32 -8.92
C LEU A 739 -37.44 -18.32 -8.33
N ARG A 740 -37.50 -18.13 -7.00
CA ARG A 740 -36.49 -17.45 -6.20
C ARG A 740 -35.06 -17.90 -6.55
N GLY A 741 -34.80 -19.20 -6.73
CA GLY A 741 -33.49 -19.75 -7.10
C GLY A 741 -32.97 -19.18 -8.42
N PHE A 742 -33.83 -19.11 -9.45
CA PHE A 742 -33.46 -18.49 -10.73
C PHE A 742 -33.19 -17.00 -10.60
N VAL A 743 -34.02 -16.29 -9.84
CA VAL A 743 -33.83 -14.86 -9.57
C VAL A 743 -32.55 -14.60 -8.76
N TYR A 744 -32.18 -15.49 -7.82
CA TYR A 744 -30.95 -15.35 -7.04
C TYR A 744 -29.69 -15.49 -7.90
N GLY A 745 -29.67 -16.38 -8.89
CA GLY A 745 -28.49 -16.65 -9.73
C GLY A 745 -28.39 -15.84 -11.03
N ASN A 746 -29.44 -15.10 -11.42
CA ASN A 746 -29.45 -14.41 -12.72
C ASN A 746 -29.79 -12.90 -12.63
N SER A 747 -30.01 -12.36 -11.43
CA SER A 747 -30.37 -10.93 -11.23
C SER A 747 -29.18 -9.99 -11.07
N THR A 748 -27.99 -10.49 -10.77
CA THR A 748 -26.78 -9.69 -10.42
C THR A 748 -25.98 -9.23 -11.64
N ALA A 749 -26.16 -9.87 -12.80
CA ALA A 749 -25.42 -9.59 -14.04
C ALA A 749 -26.37 -9.19 -15.19
N TRP A 750 -27.09 -8.07 -15.01
CA TRP A 750 -28.12 -7.55 -15.93
C TRP A 750 -28.08 -6.01 -15.99
N TYR A 751 -28.49 -5.44 -17.13
CA TYR A 751 -28.63 -3.99 -17.33
C TYR A 751 -29.82 -3.64 -18.24
N PRO A 752 -30.40 -2.42 -18.17
CA PRO A 752 -31.47 -2.00 -19.08
C PRO A 752 -30.93 -1.67 -20.48
N GLY A 753 -31.74 -1.91 -21.52
CA GLY A 753 -31.35 -1.64 -22.90
C GLY A 753 -32.36 -2.15 -23.93
N ASP A 754 -32.19 -1.73 -25.18
CA ASP A 754 -32.95 -2.21 -26.34
C ASP A 754 -32.09 -3.16 -27.18
N PHE A 755 -32.51 -4.40 -27.30
CA PHE A 755 -31.81 -5.47 -28.01
C PHE A 755 -32.52 -5.82 -29.31
N LEU A 756 -31.75 -5.84 -30.39
CA LEU A 756 -32.18 -6.30 -31.70
C LEU A 756 -31.73 -7.74 -31.92
N VAL A 757 -32.69 -8.65 -32.03
CA VAL A 757 -32.46 -10.06 -32.32
C VAL A 757 -32.74 -10.32 -33.79
N THR A 758 -31.75 -10.78 -34.55
CA THR A 758 -31.88 -11.13 -35.97
C THR A 758 -31.68 -12.62 -36.17
N TRP A 759 -32.68 -13.27 -36.78
CA TRP A 759 -32.65 -14.70 -37.10
C TRP A 759 -31.80 -15.02 -38.33
N ASN A 760 -31.04 -16.10 -38.24
CA ASN A 760 -30.27 -16.68 -39.34
C ASN A 760 -31.03 -17.87 -39.95
N ALA A 761 -30.62 -18.30 -41.15
CA ALA A 761 -31.26 -19.42 -41.86
C ALA A 761 -31.13 -20.77 -41.12
N ASP A 762 -30.13 -20.92 -40.26
CA ASP A 762 -29.78 -22.17 -39.60
C ASP A 762 -30.31 -22.27 -38.16
N SER A 763 -31.34 -21.50 -37.81
CA SER A 763 -31.97 -21.37 -36.48
C SER A 763 -31.10 -20.78 -35.38
N SER A 764 -29.94 -20.21 -35.71
CA SER A 764 -29.20 -19.32 -34.80
C SER A 764 -29.72 -17.88 -34.86
N ILE A 765 -29.32 -17.06 -33.88
CA ILE A 765 -29.59 -15.61 -33.85
C ILE A 765 -28.30 -14.82 -33.72
N THR A 766 -28.33 -13.58 -34.18
CA THR A 766 -27.38 -12.53 -33.81
C THR A 766 -28.12 -11.49 -32.98
N VAL A 767 -27.49 -11.05 -31.90
CA VAL A 767 -28.09 -10.08 -30.98
C VAL A 767 -27.20 -8.84 -30.93
N PHE A 768 -27.79 -7.68 -31.15
CA PHE A 768 -27.12 -6.39 -31.04
C PHE A 768 -27.85 -5.54 -30.02
N ASP A 769 -27.14 -5.09 -28.99
CA ASP A 769 -27.64 -4.07 -28.08
C ASP A 769 -27.56 -2.71 -28.77
N SER A 770 -28.72 -2.20 -29.16
CA SER A 770 -28.85 -0.91 -29.86
C SER A 770 -28.74 0.30 -28.94
N THR A 771 -28.91 0.09 -27.63
CA THR A 771 -28.76 1.14 -26.61
C THR A 771 -27.29 1.37 -26.30
N ASN A 772 -26.53 0.30 -26.09
CA ASN A 772 -25.10 0.37 -25.76
C ASN A 772 -24.18 0.22 -26.97
N HIS A 773 -24.74 -0.02 -28.17
CA HIS A 773 -23.99 -0.18 -29.41
C HIS A 773 -22.94 -1.32 -29.36
N VAL A 774 -23.34 -2.47 -28.81
CA VAL A 774 -22.48 -3.65 -28.62
C VAL A 774 -23.10 -4.94 -29.14
N PRO A 775 -22.33 -5.88 -29.73
CA PRO A 775 -22.81 -7.21 -30.01
C PRO A 775 -22.98 -7.98 -28.70
N VAL A 776 -24.09 -8.68 -28.58
CA VAL A 776 -24.34 -9.58 -27.45
C VAL A 776 -23.99 -10.99 -27.89
N GLY A 777 -22.98 -11.58 -27.24
CA GLY A 777 -22.46 -12.91 -27.57
C GLY A 777 -23.25 -14.06 -26.92
N LEU A 778 -23.00 -15.28 -27.40
CA LEU A 778 -23.48 -16.50 -26.76
C LEU A 778 -22.86 -16.62 -25.37
N ALA A 779 -23.70 -16.65 -24.33
CA ALA A 779 -23.29 -16.91 -22.96
C ALA A 779 -23.78 -18.29 -22.54
N ALA A 780 -23.05 -19.34 -22.90
CA ALA A 780 -23.41 -20.73 -22.60
C ALA A 780 -23.65 -21.00 -21.10
N ASN A 781 -23.12 -20.15 -20.23
CA ASN A 781 -23.22 -20.25 -18.78
C ASN A 781 -24.15 -19.19 -18.13
N GLY A 782 -24.87 -18.40 -18.94
CA GLY A 782 -25.68 -17.27 -18.49
C GLY A 782 -24.89 -15.98 -18.21
N GLY A 783 -25.56 -14.96 -17.67
CA GLY A 783 -25.07 -13.58 -17.57
C GLY A 783 -25.62 -12.67 -18.69
N PRO A 784 -24.99 -11.49 -18.96
CA PRO A 784 -25.45 -10.50 -19.93
C PRO A 784 -25.21 -10.87 -21.41
N GLY A 785 -25.36 -12.15 -21.76
CA GLY A 785 -25.31 -12.67 -23.13
C GLY A 785 -26.65 -13.26 -23.56
N PHE A 786 -26.65 -14.07 -24.62
CA PHE A 786 -27.84 -14.82 -25.05
C PHE A 786 -27.59 -16.33 -25.13
N GLY A 787 -28.66 -17.12 -25.24
CA GLY A 787 -28.60 -18.51 -25.66
C GLY A 787 -29.94 -19.22 -25.52
N PHE A 788 -30.15 -20.29 -26.30
CA PHE A 788 -31.38 -21.07 -26.31
C PHE A 788 -31.39 -22.13 -25.20
N VAL A 789 -32.56 -22.33 -24.62
CA VAL A 789 -32.85 -23.40 -23.64
C VAL A 789 -33.53 -24.53 -24.41
N ASN A 790 -32.77 -25.60 -24.68
CA ASN A 790 -33.29 -26.78 -25.37
C ASN A 790 -33.26 -27.98 -24.41
N ILE A 791 -34.32 -28.79 -24.41
CA ILE A 791 -34.48 -30.00 -23.59
C ILE A 791 -33.28 -30.93 -23.70
N ARG A 792 -32.71 -31.09 -24.90
CA ARG A 792 -31.53 -31.93 -25.14
C ARG A 792 -30.34 -31.60 -24.24
N ALA A 793 -30.17 -30.33 -23.84
CA ALA A 793 -29.08 -29.89 -22.97
C ALA A 793 -29.26 -30.40 -21.53
N PHE A 794 -30.51 -30.55 -21.07
CA PHE A 794 -30.85 -31.09 -19.75
C PHE A 794 -30.60 -32.60 -19.71
N THR A 795 -31.00 -33.31 -20.77
CA THR A 795 -30.67 -34.74 -20.92
C THR A 795 -29.15 -34.98 -20.94
N ALA A 796 -28.41 -34.15 -21.70
CA ALA A 796 -26.95 -34.25 -21.77
C ALA A 796 -26.27 -33.96 -20.42
N ALA A 797 -26.89 -33.11 -19.59
CA ALA A 797 -26.44 -32.81 -18.23
C ALA A 797 -26.96 -33.81 -17.18
N ALA A 798 -27.63 -34.89 -17.59
CA ALA A 798 -28.24 -35.91 -16.73
C ALA A 798 -29.25 -35.34 -15.70
N ILE A 799 -29.96 -34.27 -16.09
CA ILE A 799 -30.99 -33.64 -15.27
C ILE A 799 -32.32 -34.39 -15.49
N ALA A 800 -32.97 -34.80 -14.41
CA ALA A 800 -34.29 -35.43 -14.39
C ALA A 800 -35.38 -34.46 -13.91
N SER A 801 -36.66 -34.81 -14.13
CA SER A 801 -37.79 -33.97 -13.68
C SER A 801 -37.73 -33.62 -12.19
N ALA A 802 -37.29 -34.56 -11.35
CA ALA A 802 -37.14 -34.35 -9.90
C ALA A 802 -36.05 -33.34 -9.54
N ASP A 803 -35.06 -33.11 -10.41
CA ASP A 803 -33.96 -32.16 -10.17
C ASP A 803 -34.40 -30.71 -10.45
N ILE A 804 -35.45 -30.53 -11.26
CA ILE A 804 -36.04 -29.22 -11.59
C ILE A 804 -37.42 -29.01 -10.93
N ASP A 805 -37.84 -29.96 -10.09
CA ASP A 805 -39.06 -29.86 -9.30
C ASP A 805 -38.89 -28.79 -8.23
N ASP A 806 -39.75 -27.80 -8.30
CA ASP A 806 -39.74 -26.62 -7.44
C ASP A 806 -40.93 -26.64 -6.46
N GLY A 807 -41.63 -27.77 -6.36
CA GLY A 807 -42.80 -27.97 -5.51
C GLY A 807 -44.06 -27.26 -6.00
N THR A 808 -44.06 -26.70 -7.21
CA THR A 808 -45.22 -26.06 -7.85
C THR A 808 -45.47 -26.65 -9.24
N GLY A 809 -46.73 -26.91 -9.62
CA GLY A 809 -47.05 -27.52 -10.91
C GLY A 809 -46.56 -28.97 -11.06
N THR A 810 -46.58 -29.49 -12.28
CA THR A 810 -46.03 -30.79 -12.68
C THR A 810 -44.76 -30.57 -13.50
N SER A 811 -43.59 -30.81 -12.93
CA SER A 811 -42.32 -30.71 -13.66
C SER A 811 -42.13 -31.88 -14.64
N ASP A 812 -41.82 -31.60 -15.90
CA ASP A 812 -41.39 -32.59 -16.90
C ASP A 812 -40.16 -32.08 -17.65
N VAL A 813 -39.04 -32.81 -17.57
CA VAL A 813 -37.80 -32.45 -18.29
C VAL A 813 -37.91 -32.61 -19.82
N ASN A 814 -38.95 -33.27 -20.32
CA ASN A 814 -39.20 -33.48 -21.76
C ASN A 814 -40.20 -32.48 -22.36
N ILE A 815 -40.73 -31.55 -21.57
CA ILE A 815 -41.65 -30.50 -22.02
C ILE A 815 -41.14 -29.18 -21.48
N LEU A 816 -40.73 -28.27 -22.37
CA LEU A 816 -40.13 -27.01 -21.99
C LEU A 816 -41.14 -26.17 -21.18
N GLY A 817 -40.83 -25.98 -19.90
CA GLY A 817 -41.62 -25.20 -18.95
C GLY A 817 -40.72 -24.36 -18.05
N TYR A 818 -41.28 -23.50 -17.21
CA TYR A 818 -40.49 -22.58 -16.38
C TYR A 818 -39.50 -23.29 -15.44
N HIS A 819 -39.78 -24.54 -15.05
CA HIS A 819 -38.88 -25.39 -14.27
C HIS A 819 -37.48 -25.54 -14.87
N HIS A 820 -37.36 -25.46 -16.20
CA HIS A 820 -36.07 -25.56 -16.88
C HIS A 820 -35.12 -24.44 -16.47
N ALA A 821 -35.64 -23.31 -15.99
CA ALA A 821 -34.83 -22.22 -15.46
C ALA A 821 -33.89 -22.66 -14.33
N PHE A 822 -34.23 -23.69 -13.53
CA PHE A 822 -33.41 -24.14 -12.39
C PHE A 822 -32.18 -24.95 -12.80
N GLY A 823 -32.29 -25.75 -13.86
CA GLY A 823 -31.18 -26.56 -14.37
C GLY A 823 -30.19 -25.78 -15.24
N LEU A 824 -30.37 -24.46 -15.40
CA LEU A 824 -29.45 -23.62 -16.17
C LEU A 824 -28.16 -23.33 -15.42
N ARG A 825 -27.08 -23.16 -16.18
CA ARG A 825 -25.75 -22.96 -15.60
C ARG A 825 -25.55 -21.69 -14.78
N SER A 826 -26.39 -20.67 -14.95
CA SER A 826 -26.38 -19.46 -14.11
C SER A 826 -26.97 -19.68 -12.71
N THR A 827 -27.66 -20.80 -12.50
CA THR A 827 -28.47 -21.03 -11.30
C THR A 827 -28.21 -22.39 -10.66
N CYS A 828 -27.53 -23.30 -11.35
CA CYS A 828 -27.05 -24.55 -10.79
C CYS A 828 -25.77 -24.28 -9.96
N ASP A 829 -25.84 -24.50 -8.66
CA ASP A 829 -24.69 -24.44 -7.74
C ASP A 829 -25.07 -25.10 -6.39
N GLN A 830 -24.05 -25.42 -5.60
CA GLN A 830 -23.91 -25.96 -4.23
C GLN A 830 -25.13 -25.96 -3.30
N TYR A 831 -26.04 -25.00 -3.41
CA TYR A 831 -27.22 -24.92 -2.57
C TYR A 831 -28.30 -25.96 -2.95
N TRP A 832 -28.48 -26.26 -4.25
CA TRP A 832 -29.58 -27.12 -4.73
C TRP A 832 -29.13 -28.49 -5.23
N GLY A 833 -27.83 -28.68 -5.49
CA GLY A 833 -27.28 -29.98 -5.93
C GLY A 833 -27.73 -30.45 -7.32
N ILE A 834 -28.25 -29.53 -8.15
CA ILE A 834 -28.81 -29.80 -9.49
C ILE A 834 -27.67 -29.86 -10.53
N GLY A 835 -27.79 -30.74 -11.53
CA GLY A 835 -26.90 -30.75 -12.71
C GLY A 835 -26.99 -29.46 -13.54
N CYS A 836 -26.01 -29.22 -14.42
CA CYS A 836 -25.88 -27.94 -15.14
C CYS A 836 -26.08 -28.09 -16.66
N ALA A 837 -27.20 -27.63 -17.18
CA ALA A 837 -27.46 -27.50 -18.62
C ALA A 837 -26.85 -26.19 -19.17
N GLN A 838 -26.22 -26.27 -20.34
CA GLN A 838 -25.68 -25.11 -21.04
C GLN A 838 -26.70 -24.52 -22.01
N LEU A 839 -26.64 -23.20 -22.18
CA LEU A 839 -27.38 -22.52 -23.24
C LEU A 839 -26.71 -22.77 -24.59
N GLU A 840 -27.53 -22.98 -25.63
CA GLU A 840 -27.04 -23.36 -26.96
C GLU A 840 -27.24 -22.23 -27.99
N ALA A 841 -26.43 -22.24 -29.06
CA ALA A 841 -26.46 -21.17 -30.07
C ALA A 841 -27.65 -21.22 -31.03
N LYS A 842 -28.36 -22.36 -31.10
CA LYS A 842 -29.43 -22.63 -32.06
C LYS A 842 -30.71 -23.02 -31.34
N ALA A 843 -31.82 -22.46 -31.82
CA ALA A 843 -33.14 -22.80 -31.32
C ALA A 843 -33.52 -24.22 -31.71
N GLN A 844 -34.17 -24.94 -30.81
CA GLN A 844 -34.92 -26.15 -31.14
C GLN A 844 -36.39 -25.90 -30.84
N VAL A 845 -37.25 -26.25 -31.81
CA VAL A 845 -38.70 -26.22 -31.58
C VAL A 845 -39.08 -27.45 -30.78
N GLU A 846 -39.65 -27.23 -29.60
CA GLU A 846 -39.94 -28.27 -28.63
C GLU A 846 -41.35 -28.11 -28.04
N PRO A 847 -41.94 -29.16 -27.47
CA PRO A 847 -43.19 -29.03 -26.72
C PRO A 847 -43.02 -28.05 -25.57
N VAL A 848 -43.95 -27.10 -25.42
CA VAL A 848 -43.95 -26.10 -24.33
C VAL A 848 -45.18 -26.26 -23.45
N ASP A 849 -45.01 -26.07 -22.15
CA ASP A 849 -46.08 -26.09 -21.14
C ASP A 849 -46.06 -24.79 -20.33
N PHE A 850 -47.05 -23.93 -20.58
CA PHE A 850 -47.23 -22.64 -19.91
C PHE A 850 -48.06 -22.75 -18.64
N ASN A 851 -49.00 -23.70 -18.58
CA ASN A 851 -49.90 -23.85 -17.44
C ASN A 851 -49.31 -24.75 -16.33
N SER A 852 -48.24 -25.48 -16.67
CA SER A 852 -47.48 -26.40 -15.82
C SER A 852 -48.31 -27.53 -15.23
N ASP A 853 -49.25 -28.06 -16.02
CA ASP A 853 -50.03 -29.25 -15.71
C ASP A 853 -49.33 -30.56 -16.12
N GLY A 854 -48.17 -30.47 -16.80
CA GLY A 854 -47.40 -31.59 -17.30
C GLY A 854 -47.81 -32.03 -18.70
N VAL A 855 -48.64 -31.24 -19.39
CA VAL A 855 -49.11 -31.49 -20.76
C VAL A 855 -48.69 -30.32 -21.65
N ALA A 856 -48.15 -30.64 -22.83
CA ALA A 856 -47.73 -29.61 -23.77
C ALA A 856 -48.93 -28.79 -24.31
N ASP A 857 -48.88 -27.48 -24.13
CA ASP A 857 -49.84 -26.51 -24.66
C ASP A 857 -49.61 -26.20 -26.15
N GLY A 858 -48.44 -26.56 -26.69
CA GLY A 858 -48.09 -26.42 -28.10
C GLY A 858 -46.60 -26.58 -28.34
N GLN A 859 -46.12 -26.08 -29.48
CA GLN A 859 -44.69 -26.07 -29.84
C GLN A 859 -44.10 -24.66 -29.66
N GLY A 860 -42.88 -24.58 -29.15
CA GLY A 860 -42.24 -23.31 -28.81
C GLY A 860 -40.72 -23.39 -28.69
N ILE A 861 -40.13 -22.33 -28.14
CA ILE A 861 -38.70 -22.20 -27.88
C ILE A 861 -38.46 -21.54 -26.52
N GLY A 862 -37.30 -21.83 -25.92
CA GLY A 862 -36.79 -21.14 -24.74
C GLY A 862 -35.59 -20.28 -25.10
N LEU A 863 -35.57 -19.03 -24.67
CA LEU A 863 -34.50 -18.09 -24.95
C LEU A 863 -34.09 -17.37 -23.67
N VAL A 864 -32.79 -17.39 -23.36
CA VAL A 864 -32.20 -16.47 -22.39
C VAL A 864 -31.52 -15.34 -23.15
N ILE A 865 -31.78 -14.09 -22.76
CA ILE A 865 -31.10 -12.90 -23.28
C ILE A 865 -30.92 -11.89 -22.16
N ASN A 866 -29.69 -11.36 -22.04
CA ASN A 866 -29.30 -10.47 -20.97
C ASN A 866 -29.71 -11.01 -19.58
N GLY A 867 -29.49 -12.29 -19.28
CA GLY A 867 -29.89 -12.86 -17.99
C GLY A 867 -31.41 -12.92 -17.73
N GLU A 868 -32.25 -12.79 -18.75
CA GLU A 868 -33.71 -13.00 -18.68
C GLU A 868 -34.13 -14.22 -19.48
N TYR A 869 -34.90 -15.10 -18.84
CA TYR A 869 -35.47 -16.28 -19.50
C TYR A 869 -36.84 -15.94 -20.09
N PHE A 870 -37.07 -16.36 -21.33
CA PHE A 870 -38.34 -16.25 -22.03
C PHE A 870 -38.74 -17.59 -22.60
N MET A 871 -40.01 -17.95 -22.45
CA MET A 871 -40.62 -19.10 -23.10
C MET A 871 -41.62 -18.60 -24.12
N MET A 872 -41.51 -19.06 -25.37
CA MET A 872 -42.26 -18.52 -26.49
C MET A 872 -43.01 -19.63 -27.23
N GLN A 873 -44.34 -19.59 -27.22
CA GLN A 873 -45.18 -20.49 -28.02
C GLN A 873 -45.28 -19.98 -29.45
N LEU A 874 -44.96 -20.81 -30.44
CA LEU A 874 -44.95 -20.42 -31.85
C LEU A 874 -46.33 -20.56 -32.50
N SER A 875 -46.77 -19.55 -33.24
CA SER A 875 -48.04 -19.59 -33.99
C SER A 875 -47.92 -20.59 -35.15
N GLY A 876 -48.65 -21.71 -35.07
CA GLY A 876 -48.55 -22.79 -36.06
C GLY A 876 -47.36 -23.73 -35.85
N GLY A 877 -46.69 -23.64 -34.69
CA GLY A 877 -45.70 -24.60 -34.22
C GLY A 877 -44.38 -24.67 -35.00
N ASN A 878 -44.07 -23.63 -35.79
CA ASN A 878 -42.83 -23.53 -36.56
C ASN A 878 -42.15 -22.19 -36.27
N LEU A 879 -40.82 -22.13 -36.44
CA LEU A 879 -40.07 -20.87 -36.37
C LEU A 879 -40.62 -19.84 -37.39
N PRO A 880 -40.43 -18.53 -37.18
CA PRO A 880 -40.95 -17.49 -38.07
C PRO A 880 -40.58 -17.73 -39.54
N SER A 881 -41.49 -17.39 -40.46
CA SER A 881 -41.26 -17.48 -41.91
C SER A 881 -41.48 -16.12 -42.58
N PRO A 882 -40.50 -15.59 -43.36
CA PRO A 882 -39.17 -16.16 -43.59
C PRO A 882 -38.29 -16.11 -42.33
N LEU A 883 -37.50 -17.16 -42.06
CA LEU A 883 -36.67 -17.20 -40.84
C LEU A 883 -35.48 -16.24 -40.94
N ALA A 884 -34.68 -16.38 -41.99
CA ALA A 884 -33.51 -15.54 -42.20
C ALA A 884 -33.91 -14.07 -42.37
N GLY A 885 -33.32 -13.20 -41.55
CA GLY A 885 -33.58 -11.77 -41.57
C GLY A 885 -34.85 -11.34 -40.84
N THR A 886 -35.62 -12.25 -40.23
CA THR A 886 -36.65 -11.84 -39.26
C THR A 886 -35.99 -11.18 -38.06
N LYS A 887 -36.54 -10.03 -37.64
CA LYS A 887 -35.97 -9.20 -36.58
C LYS A 887 -36.96 -8.91 -35.48
N TRP A 888 -36.55 -9.20 -34.26
CA TRP A 888 -37.31 -8.94 -33.04
C TRP A 888 -36.59 -7.89 -32.20
N HIS A 889 -37.38 -7.05 -31.55
CA HIS A 889 -36.91 -6.04 -30.62
C HIS A 889 -37.30 -6.47 -29.21
N LEU A 890 -36.31 -6.54 -28.30
CA LEU A 890 -36.52 -6.68 -26.87
C LEU A 890 -36.14 -5.38 -26.18
N ARG A 891 -37.07 -4.79 -25.45
CA ARG A 891 -36.83 -3.65 -24.57
C ARG A 891 -36.76 -4.15 -23.13
N ALA A 892 -35.56 -4.14 -22.54
CA ALA A 892 -35.32 -4.50 -21.16
C ALA A 892 -35.40 -3.24 -20.28
N VAL A 893 -36.39 -3.21 -19.39
CA VAL A 893 -36.74 -2.01 -18.60
C VAL A 893 -36.23 -2.18 -17.17
N THR A 894 -35.94 -1.07 -16.48
CA THR A 894 -35.69 -1.07 -15.02
C THR A 894 -36.31 0.14 -14.36
N GLY A 895 -36.84 0.00 -13.14
CA GLY A 895 -37.44 1.10 -12.38
C GLY A 895 -38.79 0.77 -11.74
N THR A 896 -39.46 1.78 -11.21
CA THR A 896 -40.80 1.63 -10.62
C THR A 896 -41.86 1.99 -11.65
N MET A 897 -42.82 1.08 -11.85
CA MET A 897 -43.99 1.32 -12.69
C MET A 897 -45.28 1.18 -11.87
N THR A 898 -46.21 2.10 -12.06
CA THR A 898 -47.55 2.03 -11.44
C THR A 898 -48.62 2.31 -12.49
N ALA A 899 -49.81 1.74 -12.28
CA ALA A 899 -50.99 1.95 -13.12
C ALA A 899 -52.25 1.69 -12.30
N THR A 900 -53.37 2.25 -12.75
CA THR A 900 -54.71 1.98 -12.23
C THR A 900 -55.42 1.01 -13.19
N CYS A 901 -55.80 -0.16 -12.71
CA CYS A 901 -56.41 -1.20 -13.54
C CYS A 901 -57.77 -1.64 -13.00
N THR A 902 -58.68 -1.97 -13.91
CA THR A 902 -60.01 -2.53 -13.56
C THR A 902 -60.15 -3.94 -14.18
N PRO A 903 -60.45 -4.98 -13.36
CA PRO A 903 -60.56 -4.97 -11.91
C PRO A 903 -59.22 -4.71 -11.20
N ALA A 904 -59.28 -4.06 -10.03
CA ALA A 904 -58.10 -3.72 -9.24
C ALA A 904 -57.58 -4.97 -8.51
N VAL A 905 -56.45 -5.51 -9.00
CA VAL A 905 -55.59 -6.48 -8.32
C VAL A 905 -56.34 -7.66 -7.68
N GLN A 906 -56.96 -8.49 -8.51
CA GLN A 906 -57.20 -9.91 -8.27
C GLN A 906 -57.58 -10.59 -9.60
N ALA A 907 -56.76 -11.57 -9.99
CA ALA A 907 -56.90 -12.48 -11.13
C ALA A 907 -56.87 -11.95 -12.58
N VAL A 908 -57.29 -10.76 -13.02
CA VAL A 908 -57.00 -10.33 -14.42
C VAL A 908 -56.91 -8.81 -14.48
N MET A 909 -55.82 -8.24 -14.98
CA MET A 909 -55.73 -6.78 -15.24
C MET A 909 -55.90 -6.56 -16.74
N THR A 910 -57.10 -6.19 -17.19
CA THR A 910 -57.41 -5.94 -18.60
C THR A 910 -57.51 -4.47 -18.97
N ASP A 911 -57.98 -3.62 -18.06
CA ASP A 911 -58.28 -2.21 -18.35
C ASP A 911 -57.37 -1.29 -17.50
N CYS A 912 -56.08 -1.27 -17.84
CA CYS A 912 -55.06 -0.45 -17.18
C CYS A 912 -54.91 0.94 -17.80
N SER A 913 -54.72 1.96 -16.96
CA SER A 913 -54.48 3.36 -17.35
C SER A 913 -53.73 4.11 -16.22
N ALA A 914 -53.49 5.41 -16.38
CA ALA A 914 -52.70 6.23 -15.46
C ALA A 914 -51.30 5.65 -15.19
N TYR A 915 -50.65 5.15 -16.24
CA TYR A 915 -49.30 4.61 -16.14
C TYR A 915 -48.30 5.69 -15.73
N THR A 916 -47.45 5.36 -14.77
CA THR A 916 -46.30 6.19 -14.35
C THR A 916 -45.05 5.34 -14.32
N PHE A 917 -43.92 5.90 -14.74
CA PHE A 917 -42.64 5.23 -14.71
C PHE A 917 -41.56 6.14 -14.13
N SER A 918 -40.72 5.56 -13.28
CA SER A 918 -39.50 6.16 -12.76
C SER A 918 -38.36 5.17 -12.95
N GLY A 919 -37.37 5.52 -13.74
CA GLY A 919 -36.29 4.62 -14.11
C GLY A 919 -35.37 4.21 -12.96
N GLY A 920 -34.78 3.03 -13.08
CA GLY A 920 -33.81 2.47 -12.13
C GLY A 920 -32.34 2.80 -12.47
N PRO A 921 -31.37 2.18 -11.77
CA PRO A 921 -29.94 2.33 -12.06
C PRO A 921 -29.53 1.75 -13.43
N GLN A 922 -28.46 2.28 -14.02
CA GLN A 922 -27.90 1.92 -15.34
C GLN A 922 -26.47 1.38 -15.21
N PRO A 923 -26.27 0.21 -14.58
CA PRO A 923 -24.95 -0.29 -14.25
C PRO A 923 -24.16 -0.65 -15.51
N SER A 924 -22.88 -0.29 -15.53
CA SER A 924 -21.95 -0.64 -16.62
C SER A 924 -21.63 -2.12 -16.62
N LEU A 925 -22.54 -2.93 -17.18
CA LEU A 925 -22.43 -4.38 -17.25
C LEU A 925 -22.59 -4.92 -18.68
N ALA A 926 -22.79 -4.04 -19.67
CA ALA A 926 -22.87 -4.44 -21.08
C ALA A 926 -21.48 -4.81 -21.62
N PRO A 927 -21.24 -6.09 -21.98
CA PRO A 927 -19.96 -6.50 -22.55
C PRO A 927 -19.69 -5.78 -23.88
N GLY A 928 -18.46 -5.33 -24.08
CA GLY A 928 -18.02 -4.54 -25.23
C GLY A 928 -18.01 -3.03 -25.00
N LEU A 929 -18.63 -2.53 -23.92
CA LEU A 929 -18.54 -1.11 -23.57
C LEU A 929 -17.09 -0.69 -23.37
N THR A 930 -16.74 0.45 -23.95
CA THR A 930 -15.38 0.96 -23.96
C THR A 930 -15.34 2.39 -23.44
N TYR A 931 -14.69 2.60 -22.31
CA TYR A 931 -14.38 3.91 -21.75
C TYR A 931 -13.03 4.38 -22.26
N LYS A 932 -12.93 5.66 -22.64
CA LYS A 932 -11.71 6.24 -23.19
C LYS A 932 -11.38 7.56 -22.54
N ILE A 933 -10.08 7.81 -22.42
CA ILE A 933 -9.51 9.13 -22.21
C ILE A 933 -8.72 9.49 -23.47
N THR A 934 -9.12 10.57 -24.13
CA THR A 934 -8.50 11.04 -25.37
C THR A 934 -7.88 12.42 -25.15
N VAL A 935 -6.62 12.57 -25.55
CA VAL A 935 -5.95 13.87 -25.64
C VAL A 935 -6.33 14.51 -26.98
N SER A 936 -7.28 15.44 -26.91
CA SER A 936 -7.80 16.21 -28.06
C SER A 936 -6.85 17.32 -28.52
N GLN A 937 -5.98 17.80 -27.62
CA GLN A 937 -4.97 18.81 -27.90
C GLN A 937 -3.73 18.53 -27.04
N LYS A 938 -2.53 18.50 -27.64
CA LYS A 938 -1.27 18.34 -26.92
C LYS A 938 -0.81 19.66 -26.30
N TYR A 939 0.02 19.54 -25.27
CA TYR A 939 0.89 20.63 -24.85
C TYR A 939 1.78 21.06 -26.01
N ALA A 940 1.89 22.37 -26.26
CA ALA A 940 2.81 22.89 -27.26
C ALA A 940 3.25 24.32 -26.92
N VAL A 941 4.52 24.61 -27.19
CA VAL A 941 5.10 25.95 -27.04
C VAL A 941 5.53 26.46 -28.41
N ASN A 942 4.88 27.50 -28.93
CA ASN A 942 5.29 28.10 -30.19
C ASN A 942 6.42 29.12 -29.97
N THR A 943 7.67 28.66 -29.98
CA THR A 943 8.85 29.52 -29.73
C THR A 943 9.11 30.59 -30.80
N ALA A 944 8.42 30.53 -31.94
CA ALA A 944 8.54 31.49 -33.03
C ALA A 944 7.49 32.63 -32.94
N ALA A 945 6.40 32.45 -32.19
CA ALA A 945 5.34 33.43 -32.05
C ALA A 945 5.33 34.08 -30.66
N GLY A 946 5.09 35.39 -30.60
CA GLY A 946 5.04 36.15 -29.34
C GLY A 946 3.70 36.11 -28.60
N GLY A 947 2.65 35.57 -29.21
CA GLY A 947 1.30 35.56 -28.64
C GLY A 947 0.69 36.97 -28.48
N ASP A 948 -0.27 37.10 -27.56
CA ASP A 948 -0.83 38.37 -27.09
C ASP A 948 -0.04 38.91 -25.88
N LEU A 949 0.56 40.10 -26.05
CA LEU A 949 1.37 40.77 -25.02
C LEU A 949 0.54 41.68 -24.10
N SER A 950 -0.77 41.84 -24.33
CA SER A 950 -1.65 42.75 -23.57
C SER A 950 -1.59 42.50 -22.05
N ARG A 951 -1.36 41.25 -21.64
CA ARG A 951 -1.29 40.82 -20.24
C ARG A 951 0.09 40.93 -19.59
N VAL A 952 1.15 41.26 -20.34
CA VAL A 952 2.51 41.40 -19.79
C VAL A 952 2.61 42.61 -18.87
N HIS A 953 2.98 42.39 -17.62
CA HIS A 953 3.19 43.45 -16.62
C HIS A 953 4.22 43.03 -15.59
N THR A 954 4.57 43.94 -14.68
CA THR A 954 5.52 43.71 -13.60
C THR A 954 4.81 43.42 -12.28
N VAL A 955 5.38 42.53 -11.46
CA VAL A 955 4.89 42.22 -10.10
C VAL A 955 6.08 42.17 -9.12
N PRO A 956 6.00 42.84 -7.96
CA PRO A 956 4.99 43.84 -7.60
C PRO A 956 5.19 45.14 -8.41
N ASP A 957 4.09 45.85 -8.68
CA ASP A 957 4.11 47.24 -9.18
C ASP A 957 3.07 48.08 -8.43
N PRO A 958 3.48 49.08 -7.63
CA PRO A 958 4.87 49.48 -7.35
C PRO A 958 5.65 48.45 -6.52
N TYR A 959 6.97 48.39 -6.72
CA TYR A 959 7.89 47.70 -5.83
C TYR A 959 8.20 48.60 -4.63
N TYR A 960 7.87 48.16 -3.42
CA TYR A 960 8.19 48.86 -2.17
C TYR A 960 9.20 48.06 -1.37
N VAL A 961 10.37 48.63 -1.08
CA VAL A 961 11.39 48.20 -0.09
C VAL A 961 11.68 46.70 -0.03
N THR A 962 10.75 45.89 0.46
CA THR A 962 10.74 44.42 0.45
C THR A 962 9.36 43.89 0.06
N ASN A 963 9.27 42.72 -0.55
CA ASN A 963 7.98 42.08 -0.85
C ASN A 963 7.96 40.59 -0.47
N ALA A 964 6.77 39.97 -0.51
CA ALA A 964 6.56 38.59 -0.07
C ALA A 964 7.31 37.52 -0.89
N LEU A 965 7.84 37.87 -2.07
CA LEU A 965 8.66 36.98 -2.90
C LEU A 965 10.11 36.88 -2.38
N GLU A 966 10.52 37.76 -1.45
CA GLU A 966 11.89 37.87 -0.98
C GLU A 966 12.11 36.99 0.26
N ALA A 967 13.11 36.11 0.20
CA ALA A 967 13.48 35.25 1.33
C ALA A 967 14.35 35.98 2.37
N THR A 968 15.09 37.02 1.98
CA THR A 968 15.93 37.82 2.87
C THR A 968 15.89 39.29 2.48
N ALA A 969 16.21 40.20 3.40
CA ALA A 969 16.21 41.64 3.14
C ALA A 969 17.20 42.09 2.03
N ASN A 970 18.21 41.26 1.72
CA ASN A 970 19.25 41.55 0.72
C ASN A 970 18.92 41.02 -0.68
N THR A 971 17.88 40.19 -0.82
CA THR A 971 17.43 39.64 -2.12
C THR A 971 16.23 40.42 -2.62
N LYS A 972 16.45 41.33 -3.59
CA LYS A 972 15.39 42.13 -4.21
C LYS A 972 14.79 41.39 -5.40
N VAL A 973 13.47 41.29 -5.49
CA VAL A 973 12.78 40.53 -6.55
C VAL A 973 11.66 41.34 -7.20
N LEU A 974 11.78 41.58 -8.50
CA LEU A 974 10.70 42.07 -9.37
C LEU A 974 10.57 41.13 -10.56
N LYS A 975 9.34 40.78 -10.94
CA LYS A 975 9.07 39.79 -11.98
C LYS A 975 8.29 40.40 -13.12
N PHE A 976 8.60 40.03 -14.35
CA PHE A 976 7.79 40.26 -15.54
C PHE A 976 6.95 39.01 -15.78
N VAL A 977 5.62 39.14 -15.82
CA VAL A 977 4.70 37.99 -15.89
C VAL A 977 3.89 37.98 -17.18
N ASN A 978 3.32 36.81 -17.53
CA ASN A 978 2.63 36.53 -18.80
C ASN A 978 3.54 36.73 -20.04
N LEU A 979 4.85 36.52 -19.89
CA LEU A 979 5.79 36.61 -21.01
C LEU A 979 5.68 35.40 -21.94
N PRO A 980 5.84 35.56 -23.26
CA PRO A 980 5.98 34.41 -24.15
C PRO A 980 7.27 33.65 -23.86
N SER A 981 7.36 32.40 -24.28
CA SER A 981 8.53 31.53 -24.05
C SER A 981 9.87 32.10 -24.51
N ARG A 982 9.89 33.04 -25.45
CA ARG A 982 11.08 33.78 -25.88
C ARG A 982 10.82 35.27 -25.98
N ALA A 983 11.58 36.05 -25.20
CA ALA A 983 11.52 37.51 -25.23
C ALA A 983 12.82 38.17 -24.75
N ILE A 984 13.05 39.41 -25.16
CA ILE A 984 14.09 40.29 -24.59
C ILE A 984 13.37 41.43 -23.87
N VAL A 985 13.67 41.61 -22.59
CA VAL A 985 13.16 42.71 -21.78
C VAL A 985 14.27 43.73 -21.56
N ARG A 986 14.07 44.96 -22.05
CA ARG A 986 15.00 46.08 -21.86
C ARG A 986 14.39 47.08 -20.88
N ILE A 987 15.15 47.48 -19.87
CA ILE A 987 14.69 48.38 -18.81
C ILE A 987 15.38 49.72 -18.97
N TYR A 988 14.61 50.81 -18.96
CA TYR A 988 15.08 52.19 -19.15
C TYR A 988 14.65 53.08 -17.98
N SER A 989 15.48 54.08 -17.67
CA SER A 989 15.09 55.19 -16.79
C SER A 989 14.12 56.16 -17.51
N VAL A 990 13.52 57.09 -16.76
CA VAL A 990 12.72 58.18 -17.34
C VAL A 990 13.50 59.03 -18.36
N SER A 991 14.82 59.17 -18.18
CA SER A 991 15.71 59.89 -19.10
C SER A 991 16.12 59.07 -20.34
N GLY A 992 15.60 57.85 -20.51
CA GLY A 992 15.91 56.98 -21.65
C GLY A 992 17.23 56.22 -21.55
N VAL A 993 17.90 56.24 -20.39
CA VAL A 993 19.15 55.48 -20.18
C VAL A 993 18.83 54.00 -19.99
N LEU A 994 19.51 53.14 -20.75
CA LEU A 994 19.39 51.69 -20.63
C LEU A 994 19.98 51.21 -19.29
N VAL A 995 19.12 50.72 -18.41
CA VAL A 995 19.44 50.24 -17.06
C VAL A 995 19.90 48.79 -17.09
N GLN A 996 19.14 47.91 -17.77
CA GLN A 996 19.38 46.47 -17.82
C GLN A 996 18.75 45.84 -19.08
N VAL A 997 19.34 44.73 -19.54
CA VAL A 997 18.76 43.85 -20.57
C VAL A 997 18.65 42.44 -20.00
N LEU A 998 17.46 41.85 -20.08
CA LEU A 998 17.16 40.52 -19.59
C LEU A 998 16.68 39.66 -20.76
N THR A 999 17.36 38.54 -21.01
CA THR A 999 16.95 37.58 -22.03
C THR A 999 16.10 36.49 -21.39
N HIS A 1000 14.94 36.21 -21.97
CA HIS A 1000 14.04 35.15 -21.56
C HIS A 1000 13.94 34.09 -22.65
N ASN A 1001 14.28 32.85 -22.31
CA ASN A 1001 14.18 31.69 -23.17
C ASN A 1001 13.83 30.48 -22.29
N ASP A 1002 12.54 30.22 -22.17
CA ASP A 1002 12.00 29.13 -21.36
C ASP A 1002 11.10 28.24 -22.20
N GLN A 1003 11.63 27.09 -22.57
CA GLN A 1003 10.96 26.11 -23.44
C GLN A 1003 9.87 25.30 -22.71
N THR A 1004 9.76 25.42 -21.38
CA THR A 1004 8.73 24.73 -20.58
C THR A 1004 7.40 25.49 -20.53
N GLY A 1005 7.31 26.69 -21.10
CA GLY A 1005 6.06 27.44 -21.18
C GLY A 1005 6.17 28.95 -21.02
N GLY A 1006 7.37 29.48 -20.74
CA GLY A 1006 7.56 30.92 -20.52
C GLY A 1006 6.78 31.42 -19.30
N GLY A 1007 6.25 32.64 -19.38
CA GLY A 1007 5.30 33.17 -18.42
C GLY A 1007 5.91 34.03 -17.32
N GLU A 1008 7.19 33.88 -17.00
CA GLU A 1008 7.85 34.68 -15.97
C GLU A 1008 9.34 34.94 -16.22
N LEU A 1009 9.80 36.15 -15.94
CA LEU A 1009 11.23 36.52 -15.88
C LEU A 1009 11.52 37.35 -14.62
N THR A 1010 12.50 36.92 -13.83
CA THR A 1010 12.91 37.62 -12.61
C THR A 1010 14.02 38.64 -12.87
N TRP A 1011 13.91 39.82 -12.26
CA TRP A 1011 14.93 40.86 -12.17
C TRP A 1011 15.31 41.10 -10.71
N ASN A 1012 16.61 41.21 -10.45
CA ASN A 1012 17.19 41.45 -9.13
C ASN A 1012 17.29 42.93 -8.73
N LEU A 1013 16.63 43.82 -9.49
CA LEU A 1013 16.69 45.29 -9.35
C LEU A 1013 18.11 45.87 -9.49
N ARG A 1014 19.03 45.16 -10.15
CA ARG A 1014 20.39 45.66 -10.42
C ARG A 1014 20.54 46.12 -11.87
N ASN A 1015 21.27 47.21 -12.04
CA ASN A 1015 21.68 47.72 -13.34
C ASN A 1015 22.84 46.89 -13.93
N ARG A 1016 23.27 47.23 -15.15
CA ARG A 1016 24.41 46.58 -15.83
C ARG A 1016 25.75 46.67 -15.10
N ASN A 1017 25.91 47.60 -14.16
CA ASN A 1017 27.09 47.74 -13.31
C ASN A 1017 26.95 46.99 -11.97
N ASN A 1018 25.95 46.11 -11.86
CA ASN A 1018 25.63 45.33 -10.65
C ASN A 1018 25.26 46.17 -9.41
N GLN A 1019 24.83 47.43 -9.61
CA GLN A 1019 24.35 48.30 -8.54
C GLN A 1019 22.82 48.28 -8.46
N PHE A 1020 22.26 48.37 -7.25
CA PHE A 1020 20.82 48.52 -7.09
C PHE A 1020 20.34 49.82 -7.73
N VAL A 1021 19.18 49.75 -8.38
CA VAL A 1021 18.55 50.93 -8.97
C VAL A 1021 17.97 51.84 -7.88
N ALA A 1022 17.97 53.14 -8.15
CA ALA A 1022 17.40 54.15 -7.25
C ALA A 1022 15.86 54.09 -7.25
N SER A 1023 15.25 54.77 -6.28
CA SER A 1023 13.81 55.03 -6.32
C SER A 1023 13.44 55.86 -7.54
N GLY A 1024 12.39 55.46 -8.25
CA GLY A 1024 11.93 56.17 -9.45
C GLY A 1024 10.97 55.36 -10.32
N VAL A 1025 10.52 56.01 -11.39
CA VAL A 1025 9.72 55.37 -12.45
C VAL A 1025 10.67 54.82 -13.51
N TYR A 1026 10.39 53.60 -13.96
CA TYR A 1026 11.14 52.91 -15.00
C TYR A 1026 10.19 52.43 -16.10
N PHE A 1027 10.74 52.30 -17.30
CA PHE A 1027 10.03 51.75 -18.46
C PHE A 1027 10.64 50.41 -18.83
N TYR A 1028 9.82 49.46 -19.24
CA TYR A 1028 10.29 48.22 -19.86
C TYR A 1028 9.81 48.14 -21.30
N HIS A 1029 10.67 47.62 -22.17
CA HIS A 1029 10.37 47.27 -23.55
C HIS A 1029 10.59 45.77 -23.74
N VAL A 1030 9.51 45.04 -23.97
CA VAL A 1030 9.51 43.61 -24.29
C VAL A 1030 9.49 43.47 -25.80
N GLU A 1031 10.38 42.66 -26.34
CA GLU A 1031 10.47 42.31 -27.76
C GLU A 1031 10.45 40.78 -27.91
N THR A 1032 9.63 40.26 -28.81
CA THR A 1032 9.47 38.82 -29.06
C THR A 1032 10.17 38.38 -30.34
N ALA A 1033 10.28 37.06 -30.54
CA ALA A 1033 10.96 36.48 -31.70
C ALA A 1033 10.31 36.84 -33.06
N ASP A 1034 8.99 37.08 -33.09
CA ASP A 1034 8.23 37.53 -34.28
C ASP A 1034 8.22 39.06 -34.44
N GLY A 1035 9.02 39.80 -33.66
CA GLY A 1035 9.16 41.25 -33.77
C GLY A 1035 8.02 42.05 -33.13
N LYS A 1036 7.05 41.41 -32.47
CA LYS A 1036 6.06 42.14 -31.65
C LYS A 1036 6.75 42.77 -30.46
N SER A 1037 6.21 43.91 -30.03
CA SER A 1037 6.75 44.62 -28.87
C SER A 1037 5.67 45.17 -27.96
N LYS A 1038 6.04 45.36 -26.70
CA LYS A 1038 5.23 46.07 -25.71
C LYS A 1038 6.11 46.97 -24.86
N VAL A 1039 5.66 48.21 -24.68
CA VAL A 1039 6.22 49.12 -23.68
C VAL A 1039 5.28 49.18 -22.50
N GLY A 1040 5.82 49.13 -21.28
CA GLY A 1040 5.09 49.39 -20.06
C GLY A 1040 5.94 50.19 -19.07
N ARG A 1041 5.33 50.53 -17.93
CA ARG A 1041 5.96 51.30 -16.85
C ARG A 1041 5.81 50.56 -15.54
N PHE A 1042 6.72 50.82 -14.60
CA PHE A 1042 6.63 50.36 -13.21
C PHE A 1042 7.37 51.33 -12.30
N THR A 1043 7.07 51.26 -11.00
CA THR A 1043 7.68 52.15 -10.00
C THR A 1043 8.51 51.36 -8.99
N VAL A 1044 9.70 51.86 -8.66
CA VAL A 1044 10.55 51.32 -7.60
C VAL A 1044 10.64 52.36 -6.48
N VAL A 1045 10.31 51.94 -5.26
CA VAL A 1045 10.51 52.70 -4.03
C VAL A 1045 11.47 51.91 -3.16
N ASN A 1046 12.75 52.27 -3.22
CA ASN A 1046 13.84 51.62 -2.52
C ASN A 1046 14.51 52.60 -1.54
N PHE A 1047 15.02 52.11 -0.42
CA PHE A 1047 15.89 52.94 0.42
C PHE A 1047 17.21 53.14 -0.33
N ALA A 1048 17.53 54.38 -0.68
CA ALA A 1048 18.90 54.72 -1.04
C ALA A 1048 19.77 54.52 0.20
N PRO A 1049 20.93 53.84 0.11
CA PRO A 1049 21.93 53.92 1.17
C PRO A 1049 22.38 55.37 1.40
#